data_AF-A0A8K0T0P4-F1
#
_entry.id   AF-A0A8K0T0P4-F1
#
_cell.length_a   1.000
_cell.length_b   1.000
_cell.length_c   1.000
_cell.angle_alpha   90.00
_cell.angle_beta   90.00
_cell.angle_gamma   90.00
#
_symmetry.space_group_name_H-M   'P 1'
#
loop_
_entity.id
_entity.type
_entity.pdbx_description
1 polymer ?
#
loop_
_entity_poly.entity_id
_entity_poly.type
_entity_poly.pdbx_seq_one_letter_code
_entity_poly.pdbx_strand_id
1 'polypeptide(L)'
;MDNLFCCLKPPDRGSRGKSIRSAASTGTSTSYIYSEKELPDLLQDEGEDYQKDQWQQVIAEKRNALLQTKSRVLPKFSDVDGVMAMVDEAGGLSPNMFLQTLKQQYTIHGHSGRISRIHNLFTSIQPFIVAVNTIVQNDTAASIVWGCLSLVFQSVLNYAAFWDDLQGLFEDVARDLPRFHGYVQVLQTPRLHSALRAVYATFIDLCMMTLDCLCSNRCFMAMRVQWSSFALEFKASSGQLVKLSTNFEKEAQLAHYQEEQRRHDQVIGTLLQTSTGQPTPKPTAHTLRSNVSIPRNDRFIGRTDTLALIHSVLKPNSGKSQPFKSCLIHSIGGMGKTETALEYTYRYSHSYGYILWLRAQTPDLLRESFITAVKSLGIVTNTQVSAGQARHLALEWFRTTDDPWLVVYDNAEDLTTLQEYWPAGPQGAVIVTSQNPGLGHLTSQSIQLQPMTASEGCTLIQNYLRRGASEQQHAEQLSDTLGGLPLAIVHFTGYITRSQCLIEHISASLNKRLHSSRVWRMQQDIPSVARAYQHTLDTVWEMAIQRLSEDARVLLEYIAFLDPDDIPVDMFIGRNNEDASNESTSSSWQYWDVYRFNDAIGILSERNLVNRTVLGNGIDSLRTHRALQISILQQLDEDLPRRAARFQDVVGMVRKAIPTANVVHRSDEKQFPQFEKYIPQASSVLRVFENSEPAIDGTLEFASILNDCCFYSFVKDNGAAVQSYAATGQKVCVQFPEDNTAAQVILADLLQTLSQILHYLSDAGRREALELAQRVLAMRKKALAGIPEDKWTKLQTINFARAHADLGWELCEADRPSEAEGLYQTCVDIYQRANAEIRLILIQTNQLMVLSTAQKVADTREQARSVVRAIESIADDDNPIVSVVRFQASLALFTVGDVEEALRLGLLVFQQRSAALGKSNNLALASQYCVAVYLQNSGDLEQAGKLLKEVLDASGQTDYWREEDIIRVKFRLSIVLRLGHHLAESETLMSQVAEYIKIQREKVSKAEFTDADDMAILDKGVTRCHGRTSGIWSNGEVW
;
A
#
# COMPACT_ATOMS: atom_id res chain seq x y z
N MET A 1 13.81 11.88 4.84
CA MET A 1 13.63 11.80 6.30
C MET A 1 12.22 12.26 6.63
N ASP A 2 11.17 11.54 6.27
CA ASP A 2 10.89 10.09 6.18
C ASP A 2 9.66 9.89 7.07
N ASN A 3 8.93 8.81 6.82
CA ASN A 3 7.82 8.32 7.62
C ASN A 3 6.46 8.91 7.23
N LEU A 4 6.13 8.86 5.93
CA LEU A 4 4.87 8.22 5.52
C LEU A 4 5.01 6.87 4.83
N PHE A 5 6.17 6.52 4.25
CA PHE A 5 6.38 5.20 3.64
C PHE A 5 7.90 4.88 3.60
N CYS A 6 8.36 3.80 4.26
CA CYS A 6 9.71 3.24 4.13
C CYS A 6 9.61 1.83 3.53
N CYS A 7 9.74 1.66 2.22
CA CYS A 7 10.96 1.47 1.43
C CYS A 7 11.65 0.10 1.58
N LEU A 8 11.42 -0.74 0.57
CA LEU A 8 12.38 -1.69 0.02
C LEU A 8 13.76 -1.00 -0.13
N LYS A 9 14.81 -1.59 0.43
CA LYS A 9 16.21 -1.30 0.07
C LYS A 9 16.83 -2.57 -0.55
N PRO A 10 17.54 -2.48 -1.69
CA PRO A 10 18.33 -3.60 -2.19
C PRO A 10 19.60 -3.79 -1.33
N PRO A 11 20.09 -5.03 -1.15
CA PRO A 11 21.29 -5.30 -0.38
C PRO A 11 22.56 -4.82 -1.08
N ASP A 12 23.54 -4.43 -0.28
CA ASP A 12 24.90 -4.03 -0.65
C ASP A 12 25.55 -4.98 -1.67
N ARG A 13 26.02 -4.43 -2.79
CA ARG A 13 26.98 -5.09 -3.68
C ARG A 13 28.38 -4.94 -3.08
N GLY A 14 28.85 -5.98 -2.40
CA GLY A 14 30.18 -6.04 -1.79
C GLY A 14 30.82 -7.43 -1.83
N SER A 15 31.39 -7.77 -2.98
CA SER A 15 32.59 -8.62 -3.16
C SER A 15 32.49 -10.16 -3.30
N ARG A 16 33.22 -10.62 -4.33
CA ARG A 16 33.95 -11.90 -4.51
C ARG A 16 33.20 -13.16 -4.96
N GLY A 17 33.07 -13.26 -6.29
CA GLY A 17 33.74 -14.25 -7.12
C GLY A 17 33.63 -15.74 -6.76
N LYS A 18 32.99 -16.51 -7.65
CA LYS A 18 33.54 -17.77 -8.20
C LYS A 18 32.71 -18.27 -9.40
N SER A 19 33.42 -18.40 -10.51
CA SER A 19 33.26 -19.35 -11.63
C SER A 19 32.39 -20.59 -11.36
N ILE A 20 31.54 -20.96 -12.34
CA ILE A 20 31.30 -22.32 -12.94
C ILE A 20 30.25 -22.10 -14.06
N ARG A 21 30.60 -22.02 -15.35
CA ARG A 21 30.68 -23.08 -16.38
C ARG A 21 29.47 -24.03 -16.53
N SER A 22 28.78 -23.86 -17.68
CA SER A 22 28.19 -24.84 -18.61
C SER A 22 27.17 -25.89 -18.13
N ALA A 23 26.01 -25.94 -18.78
CA ALA A 23 25.54 -27.11 -19.54
C ALA A 23 24.36 -26.75 -20.45
N ALA A 24 24.39 -27.30 -21.66
CA ALA A 24 23.40 -27.17 -22.72
C ALA A 24 22.50 -28.43 -22.80
N SER A 25 21.58 -28.41 -23.77
CA SER A 25 20.82 -29.52 -24.39
C SER A 25 19.47 -29.90 -23.74
N THR A 26 18.31 -29.70 -24.42
CA THR A 26 17.59 -30.52 -25.45
C THR A 26 16.34 -31.13 -24.80
N GLY A 27 15.14 -31.29 -25.40
CA GLY A 27 14.54 -31.02 -26.71
C GLY A 27 12.99 -31.12 -26.57
N THR A 28 12.23 -30.40 -27.40
CA THR A 28 11.41 -30.88 -28.55
C THR A 28 10.16 -31.73 -28.26
N SER A 29 8.97 -31.18 -28.56
CA SER A 29 7.90 -31.72 -29.47
C SER A 29 6.60 -30.87 -29.35
N THR A 30 6.26 -29.99 -30.32
CA THR A 30 5.28 -30.15 -31.46
C THR A 30 3.84 -30.49 -31.06
N SER A 31 2.73 -29.95 -31.59
CA SER A 31 2.33 -28.97 -32.65
C SER A 31 0.77 -28.88 -32.62
N TYR A 32 0.09 -27.79 -32.99
CA TYR A 32 -0.76 -27.59 -34.21
C TYR A 32 -1.48 -26.22 -34.06
N ILE A 33 -1.13 -25.15 -34.79
CA ILE A 33 -1.57 -24.64 -36.12
C ILE A 33 -3.06 -24.22 -36.25
N TYR A 34 -3.29 -22.90 -36.35
CA TYR A 34 -4.19 -22.20 -37.30
C TYR A 34 -3.54 -20.82 -37.60
N SER A 35 -2.70 -20.74 -38.64
CA SER A 35 -2.93 -20.08 -39.94
C SER A 35 -3.09 -18.55 -39.90
N GLU A 36 -1.94 -17.86 -39.97
CA GLU A 36 -1.81 -16.52 -40.54
C GLU A 36 -2.26 -16.52 -42.01
N LYS A 37 -3.08 -15.54 -42.39
CA LYS A 37 -3.05 -14.97 -43.73
C LYS A 37 -3.62 -13.55 -43.71
N GLU A 38 -2.79 -12.64 -44.23
CA GLU A 38 -3.13 -11.32 -44.78
C GLU A 38 -3.17 -10.11 -43.83
N LEU A 39 -1.99 -9.65 -43.41
CA LEU A 39 -1.66 -8.22 -43.37
C LEU A 39 -0.21 -8.04 -43.87
N PRO A 40 0.14 -6.96 -44.61
CA PRO A 40 1.29 -6.96 -45.51
C PRO A 40 2.64 -6.97 -44.78
N ASP A 41 3.46 -7.98 -45.10
CA ASP A 41 4.91 -7.95 -44.96
C ASP A 41 5.48 -6.75 -45.76
N LEU A 42 5.82 -5.70 -45.04
CA LEU A 42 6.80 -4.71 -45.46
C LEU A 42 7.60 -4.38 -44.20
N LEU A 43 8.88 -4.80 -44.19
CA LEU A 43 9.92 -4.58 -43.16
C LEU A 43 10.28 -5.81 -42.30
N GLN A 44 10.49 -6.98 -42.90
CA GLN A 44 11.42 -7.97 -42.33
C GLN A 44 12.78 -7.90 -43.02
N ASP A 45 13.81 -7.63 -42.21
CA ASP A 45 15.16 -8.22 -42.25
C ASP A 45 15.99 -8.21 -43.55
N GLU A 46 16.27 -7.02 -44.08
CA GLU A 46 17.51 -6.77 -44.85
C GLU A 46 18.28 -5.50 -44.38
N GLY A 47 17.92 -4.93 -43.23
CA GLY A 47 18.17 -3.52 -42.91
C GLY A 47 19.56 -3.13 -42.41
N GLU A 48 20.19 -3.90 -41.50
CA GLU A 48 21.42 -3.41 -40.85
C GLU A 48 22.65 -3.48 -41.77
N ASP A 49 22.89 -4.61 -42.42
CA ASP A 49 24.03 -4.77 -43.35
C ASP A 49 23.88 -3.84 -44.56
N TYR A 50 22.67 -3.71 -45.13
CA TYR A 50 22.41 -2.77 -46.22
C TYR A 50 22.63 -1.31 -45.83
N GLN A 51 22.20 -0.89 -44.63
CA GLN A 51 22.43 0.48 -44.16
C GLN A 51 23.91 0.74 -43.87
N LYS A 52 24.65 -0.26 -43.39
CA LYS A 52 26.08 -0.19 -43.15
C LYS A 52 26.87 -0.06 -44.46
N ASP A 53 26.52 -0.84 -45.47
CA ASP A 53 27.11 -0.78 -46.81
C ASP A 53 26.88 0.58 -47.48
N GLN A 54 25.67 1.12 -47.36
CA GLN A 54 25.33 2.43 -47.90
C GLN A 54 26.08 3.58 -47.19
N TRP A 55 26.31 3.47 -45.88
CA TRP A 55 27.16 4.43 -45.16
C TRP A 55 28.62 4.33 -45.61
N GLN A 56 29.16 3.12 -45.75
CA GLN A 56 30.52 2.92 -46.24
C GLN A 56 30.72 3.48 -47.66
N GLN A 57 29.73 3.30 -48.54
CA GLN A 57 29.77 3.85 -49.89
C GLN A 57 29.86 5.38 -49.88
N VAL A 58 28.95 6.07 -49.17
CA VAL A 58 28.96 7.54 -49.11
C VAL A 58 30.24 8.07 -48.47
N ILE A 59 30.74 7.42 -47.41
CA ILE A 59 32.00 7.79 -46.76
C ILE A 59 33.17 7.64 -47.73
N ALA A 60 33.25 6.54 -48.48
CA ALA A 60 34.31 6.30 -49.46
C ALA A 60 34.27 7.32 -50.62
N GLU A 61 33.07 7.62 -51.14
CA GLU A 61 32.86 8.64 -52.17
C GLU A 61 33.33 10.02 -51.70
N LYS A 62 32.93 10.45 -50.50
CA LYS A 62 33.32 11.76 -49.95
C LYS A 62 34.80 11.83 -49.59
N ARG A 63 35.39 10.75 -49.08
CA ARG A 63 36.85 10.65 -48.83
C ARG A 63 37.63 10.80 -50.13
N ASN A 64 37.22 10.12 -51.20
CA ASN A 64 37.87 10.22 -52.51
C ASN A 64 37.73 11.63 -53.11
N ALA A 65 36.57 12.27 -52.98
CA ALA A 65 36.37 13.65 -53.42
C ALA A 65 37.32 14.62 -52.67
N LEU A 66 37.43 14.48 -51.34
CA LEU A 66 38.38 15.26 -50.54
C LEU A 66 39.84 15.07 -50.99
N LEU A 67 40.24 13.83 -51.26
CA LEU A 67 41.57 13.49 -51.77
C LEU A 67 41.85 14.05 -53.18
N GLN A 68 40.82 14.23 -54.01
CA GLN A 68 40.96 14.87 -55.33
C GLN A 68 41.10 16.39 -55.22
N THR A 69 40.34 17.05 -54.34
CA THR A 69 40.49 18.49 -54.11
C THR A 69 41.86 18.81 -53.49
N LYS A 70 42.39 17.91 -52.66
CA LYS A 70 43.75 17.98 -52.08
C LYS A 70 44.84 18.30 -53.11
N SER A 71 44.83 17.71 -54.31
CA SER A 71 45.87 17.95 -55.33
C SER A 71 45.88 19.40 -55.86
N ARG A 72 44.77 20.14 -55.68
CA ARG A 72 44.64 21.56 -56.02
C ARG A 72 45.01 22.49 -54.84
N VAL A 73 44.84 22.03 -53.60
CA VAL A 73 45.08 22.79 -52.36
C VAL A 73 46.56 22.76 -51.92
N LEU A 74 47.23 21.61 -52.04
CA LEU A 74 48.60 21.37 -51.55
C LEU A 74 49.69 22.36 -52.01
N PRO A 75 49.66 22.98 -53.22
CA PRO A 75 50.71 23.93 -53.62
C PRO A 75 50.76 25.24 -52.80
N LYS A 76 49.79 25.49 -51.92
CA LYS A 76 49.66 26.72 -51.13
C LYS A 76 50.10 26.61 -49.66
N PHE A 77 50.45 25.41 -49.19
CA PHE A 77 50.85 25.18 -47.79
C PHE A 77 52.30 24.70 -47.74
N SER A 78 53.13 25.34 -46.91
CA SER A 78 54.58 25.08 -46.82
C SER A 78 54.97 23.80 -46.09
N ASP A 79 54.01 23.12 -45.46
CA ASP A 79 54.23 21.88 -44.71
C ASP A 79 53.25 20.81 -45.22
N VAL A 80 53.75 19.99 -46.15
CA VAL A 80 52.97 19.07 -46.98
C VAL A 80 52.79 17.71 -46.30
N ASP A 81 53.64 17.37 -45.33
CA ASP A 81 53.61 16.07 -44.62
C ASP A 81 52.69 16.09 -43.39
N GLY A 82 52.51 17.21 -42.70
CA GLY A 82 51.68 17.31 -41.49
C GLY A 82 50.16 17.24 -41.72
N VAL A 83 49.68 17.70 -42.89
CA VAL A 83 48.23 17.70 -43.21
C VAL A 83 47.72 16.31 -43.59
N MET A 84 48.60 15.45 -44.13
CA MET A 84 48.28 14.04 -44.42
C MET A 84 48.26 13.17 -43.16
N ALA A 85 49.18 13.39 -42.22
CA ALA A 85 49.09 12.78 -40.90
C ALA A 85 47.80 13.21 -40.18
N MET A 86 47.36 14.47 -40.32
CA MET A 86 46.12 14.96 -39.71
C MET A 86 44.81 14.33 -40.22
N VAL A 87 44.77 13.74 -41.42
CA VAL A 87 43.56 13.09 -41.97
C VAL A 87 43.66 11.56 -41.91
N ASP A 88 44.86 10.98 -42.08
CA ASP A 88 45.07 9.52 -42.01
C ASP A 88 45.38 9.00 -40.57
N GLU A 89 45.94 9.81 -39.66
CA GLU A 89 46.03 9.50 -38.20
C GLU A 89 44.81 10.04 -37.39
N ALA A 90 43.79 10.56 -38.08
CA ALA A 90 42.60 11.17 -37.50
C ALA A 90 41.68 10.23 -36.70
N GLY A 91 42.08 8.97 -36.50
CA GLY A 91 41.49 8.08 -35.48
C GLY A 91 41.79 8.53 -34.04
N GLY A 92 42.66 9.53 -33.82
CA GLY A 92 43.02 10.02 -32.49
C GLY A 92 42.87 11.53 -32.24
N LEU A 93 42.53 12.35 -33.25
CA LEU A 93 42.51 13.81 -33.09
C LEU A 93 41.19 14.28 -32.46
N SER A 94 41.19 14.45 -31.13
CA SER A 94 40.10 15.15 -30.45
C SER A 94 40.02 16.62 -30.94
N PRO A 95 38.83 17.25 -30.94
CA PRO A 95 38.64 18.66 -31.32
C PRO A 95 39.64 19.61 -30.62
N ASN A 96 40.05 19.24 -29.40
CA ASN A 96 41.00 19.97 -28.58
C ASN A 96 42.43 19.98 -29.13
N MET A 97 42.90 18.90 -29.76
CA MET A 97 44.24 18.86 -30.37
C MET A 97 44.32 19.78 -31.59
N PHE A 98 43.30 19.78 -32.44
CA PHE A 98 43.24 20.66 -33.60
C PHE A 98 43.13 22.15 -33.20
N LEU A 99 42.31 22.45 -32.20
CA LEU A 99 42.24 23.79 -31.58
C LEU A 99 43.60 24.25 -31.01
N GLN A 100 44.43 23.34 -30.49
CA GLN A 100 45.79 23.66 -30.04
C GLN A 100 46.72 23.98 -31.22
N THR A 101 46.65 23.24 -32.33
CA THR A 101 47.44 23.52 -33.54
C THR A 101 47.07 24.88 -34.14
N LEU A 102 45.78 25.19 -34.25
CA LEU A 102 45.31 26.51 -34.69
C LEU A 102 45.72 27.61 -33.72
N LYS A 103 45.64 27.38 -32.40
CA LYS A 103 46.15 28.32 -31.39
C LYS A 103 47.60 28.67 -31.64
N GLN A 104 48.47 27.68 -31.83
CA GLN A 104 49.90 27.91 -32.06
C GLN A 104 50.16 28.75 -33.33
N GLN A 105 49.49 28.45 -34.45
CA GLN A 105 49.64 29.21 -35.70
C GLN A 105 49.12 30.66 -35.59
N TYR A 106 47.99 30.87 -34.91
CA TYR A 106 47.37 32.19 -34.77
C TYR A 106 48.03 33.10 -33.72
N THR A 107 48.70 32.53 -32.72
CA THR A 107 49.43 33.32 -31.70
C THR A 107 50.59 34.09 -32.33
N ILE A 108 51.16 33.58 -33.43
CA ILE A 108 52.23 34.21 -34.22
C ILE A 108 51.72 35.44 -35.01
N HIS A 109 50.42 35.59 -35.23
CA HIS A 109 49.82 36.65 -36.07
C HIS A 109 48.82 37.57 -35.34
N GLY A 110 48.69 37.45 -34.01
CA GLY A 110 47.95 38.42 -33.19
C GLY A 110 46.41 38.32 -33.21
N HIS A 111 45.82 37.16 -33.50
CA HIS A 111 44.35 36.99 -33.61
C HIS A 111 43.70 36.10 -32.53
N SER A 112 44.09 36.24 -31.26
CA SER A 112 43.59 35.41 -30.14
C SER A 112 42.07 35.36 -29.99
N GLY A 113 41.37 36.47 -30.26
CA GLY A 113 39.91 36.56 -30.16
C GLY A 113 39.14 35.73 -31.19
N ARG A 114 39.73 35.45 -32.36
CA ARG A 114 39.09 34.65 -33.43
C ARG A 114 39.06 33.16 -33.08
N ILE A 115 40.07 32.66 -32.38
CA ILE A 115 40.16 31.25 -31.94
C ILE A 115 39.03 30.87 -30.97
N SER A 116 38.69 31.74 -30.02
CA SER A 116 37.63 31.45 -29.04
C SER A 116 36.27 31.24 -29.70
N ARG A 117 36.02 31.88 -30.85
CA ARG A 117 34.75 31.76 -31.56
C ARG A 117 34.68 30.48 -32.41
N ILE A 118 35.79 30.07 -33.03
CA ILE A 118 35.91 28.75 -33.68
C ILE A 118 35.61 27.62 -32.69
N HIS A 119 36.10 27.73 -31.45
CA HIS A 119 35.85 26.73 -30.41
C HIS A 119 34.35 26.53 -30.14
N ASN A 120 33.58 27.63 -30.08
CA ASN A 120 32.13 27.56 -29.88
C ASN A 120 31.43 26.91 -31.09
N LEU A 121 31.83 27.26 -32.31
CA LEU A 121 31.30 26.65 -33.53
C LEU A 121 31.50 25.12 -33.53
N PHE A 122 32.71 24.65 -33.20
CA PHE A 122 33.04 23.24 -33.14
C PHE A 122 32.26 22.51 -32.03
N THR A 123 32.05 23.16 -30.90
CA THR A 123 31.25 22.62 -29.79
C THR A 123 29.78 22.43 -30.22
N SER A 124 29.22 23.35 -31.00
CA SER A 124 27.85 23.26 -31.51
C SER A 124 27.65 22.13 -32.52
N ILE A 125 28.66 21.78 -33.32
CA ILE A 125 28.59 20.71 -34.34
C ILE A 125 28.87 19.31 -33.72
N GLN A 126 29.47 19.25 -32.53
CA GLN A 126 29.83 18.00 -31.85
C GLN A 126 28.67 16.99 -31.73
N PRO A 127 27.43 17.35 -31.33
CA PRO A 127 26.34 16.38 -31.20
C PRO A 127 25.96 15.71 -32.53
N PHE A 128 26.06 16.42 -33.65
CA PHE A 128 25.84 15.87 -34.98
C PHE A 128 26.91 14.81 -35.32
N ILE A 129 28.18 15.10 -35.02
CA ILE A 129 29.29 14.17 -35.28
C ILE A 129 29.17 12.91 -34.42
N VAL A 130 28.80 13.06 -33.14
CA VAL A 130 28.60 11.91 -32.25
C VAL A 130 27.43 11.04 -32.75
N ALA A 131 26.36 11.63 -33.28
CA ALA A 131 25.26 10.89 -33.88
C ALA A 131 25.71 10.04 -35.08
N VAL A 132 26.50 10.62 -35.99
CA VAL A 132 27.08 9.91 -37.14
C VAL A 132 28.01 8.79 -36.68
N ASN A 133 28.88 9.04 -35.69
CA ASN A 133 29.80 8.02 -35.19
C ASN A 133 29.06 6.85 -34.52
N THR A 134 27.96 7.14 -33.81
CA THR A 134 27.12 6.12 -33.16
C THR A 134 26.51 5.15 -34.19
N ILE A 135 26.10 5.65 -35.36
CA ILE A 135 25.50 4.83 -36.43
C ILE A 135 26.55 4.07 -37.24
N VAL A 136 27.62 4.74 -37.63
CA VAL A 136 28.64 4.16 -38.50
C VAL A 136 29.51 3.15 -37.72
N GLN A 137 29.60 3.30 -36.39
CA GLN A 137 30.44 2.50 -35.49
C GLN A 137 31.92 2.46 -35.95
N ASN A 138 32.36 3.54 -36.61
CA ASN A 138 33.71 3.71 -37.14
C ASN A 138 34.07 5.21 -37.16
N ASP A 139 35.17 5.56 -36.51
CA ASP A 139 35.62 6.94 -36.29
C ASP A 139 35.94 7.69 -37.60
N THR A 140 36.18 6.99 -38.70
CA THR A 140 36.50 7.57 -40.03
C THR A 140 35.50 8.63 -40.50
N ALA A 141 34.21 8.47 -40.26
CA ALA A 141 33.19 9.44 -40.70
C ALA A 141 33.31 10.78 -39.96
N ALA A 142 33.60 10.72 -38.65
CA ALA A 142 33.84 11.89 -37.81
C ALA A 142 35.17 12.57 -38.19
N SER A 143 36.20 11.77 -38.48
CA SER A 143 37.50 12.27 -38.93
C SER A 143 37.41 13.08 -40.23
N ILE A 144 36.57 12.67 -41.19
CA ILE A 144 36.38 13.40 -42.45
C ILE A 144 35.71 14.77 -42.20
N VAL A 145 34.69 14.82 -41.33
CA VAL A 145 34.03 16.08 -40.95
C VAL A 145 35.04 17.04 -40.31
N TRP A 146 35.84 16.55 -39.37
CA TRP A 146 36.89 17.35 -38.73
C TRP A 146 37.96 17.80 -39.71
N GLY A 147 38.43 16.92 -40.61
CA GLY A 147 39.43 17.23 -41.63
C GLY A 147 38.96 18.31 -42.59
N CYS A 148 37.72 18.22 -43.08
CA CYS A 148 37.13 19.21 -43.97
C CYS A 148 37.02 20.59 -43.32
N LEU A 149 36.46 20.68 -42.11
CA LEU A 149 36.36 21.93 -41.35
C LEU A 149 37.74 22.53 -41.07
N SER A 150 38.70 21.67 -40.73
CA SER A 150 40.08 22.08 -40.45
C SER A 150 40.73 22.74 -41.66
N LEU A 151 40.62 22.11 -42.83
CA LEU A 151 41.17 22.63 -44.08
C LEU A 151 40.49 23.93 -44.51
N VAL A 152 39.18 24.06 -44.31
CA VAL A 152 38.41 25.28 -44.63
C VAL A 152 38.97 26.46 -43.83
N PHE A 153 39.04 26.32 -42.51
CA PHE A 153 39.50 27.40 -41.64
C PHE A 153 41.01 27.65 -41.78
N GLN A 154 41.83 26.64 -42.06
CA GLN A 154 43.24 26.86 -42.40
C GLN A 154 43.42 27.60 -43.73
N SER A 155 42.53 27.41 -44.71
CA SER A 155 42.62 28.06 -46.02
C SER A 155 42.20 29.53 -46.00
N VAL A 156 41.22 29.91 -45.16
CA VAL A 156 40.79 31.31 -44.99
C VAL A 156 41.85 32.18 -44.32
N LEU A 157 42.80 31.60 -43.59
CA LEU A 157 43.93 32.34 -43.01
C LEU A 157 44.70 33.18 -44.02
N ASN A 158 44.82 32.68 -45.26
CA ASN A 158 45.47 33.40 -46.37
C ASN A 158 44.68 34.63 -46.85
N TYR A 159 43.44 34.81 -46.36
CA TYR A 159 42.48 35.81 -46.78
C TYR A 159 41.74 36.39 -45.56
N ALA A 160 42.49 36.95 -44.61
CA ALA A 160 42.01 37.41 -43.31
C ALA A 160 40.79 38.38 -43.32
N ALA A 161 40.50 39.04 -44.45
CA ALA A 161 39.35 39.93 -44.62
C ALA A 161 38.00 39.21 -44.72
N PHE A 162 37.99 37.92 -45.12
CA PHE A 162 36.76 37.12 -45.29
C PHE A 162 36.50 36.16 -44.12
N TRP A 163 37.32 36.24 -43.09
CA TRP A 163 37.26 35.37 -41.92
C TRP A 163 35.91 35.45 -41.20
N ASP A 164 35.52 36.68 -40.84
CA ASP A 164 34.32 36.92 -40.03
C ASP A 164 33.05 36.56 -40.82
N ASP A 165 33.06 36.75 -42.15
CA ASP A 165 31.97 36.33 -43.05
C ASP A 165 31.85 34.80 -43.13
N LEU A 166 32.96 34.07 -43.35
CA LEU A 166 32.92 32.61 -43.42
C LEU A 166 32.51 32.00 -42.08
N GLN A 167 33.02 32.54 -40.98
CA GLN A 167 32.65 32.11 -39.65
C GLN A 167 31.14 32.28 -39.42
N GLY A 168 30.58 33.44 -39.78
CA GLY A 168 29.13 33.69 -39.69
C GLY A 168 28.30 32.70 -40.50
N LEU A 169 28.75 32.36 -41.72
CA LEU A 169 28.08 31.38 -42.57
C LEU A 169 28.02 29.98 -41.94
N PHE A 170 29.11 29.52 -41.31
CA PHE A 170 29.13 28.22 -40.61
C PHE A 170 28.45 28.26 -39.24
N GLU A 171 28.43 29.41 -38.55
CA GLU A 171 27.64 29.59 -37.32
C GLU A 171 26.14 29.50 -37.58
N ASP A 172 25.67 30.01 -38.72
CA ASP A 172 24.27 29.83 -39.15
C ASP A 172 23.98 28.35 -39.44
N VAL A 173 24.88 27.65 -40.14
CA VAL A 173 24.76 26.20 -40.38
C VAL A 173 24.75 25.39 -39.07
N ALA A 174 25.61 25.73 -38.11
CA ALA A 174 25.69 25.01 -36.83
C ALA A 174 24.46 25.27 -35.94
N ARG A 175 23.83 26.44 -36.05
CA ARG A 175 22.58 26.75 -35.34
C ARG A 175 21.40 25.96 -35.89
N ASP A 176 21.41 25.69 -37.19
CA ASP A 176 20.34 25.00 -37.90
C ASP A 176 20.51 23.47 -37.92
N LEU A 177 21.58 22.94 -37.29
CA LEU A 177 21.81 21.51 -37.10
C LEU A 177 21.29 21.02 -35.73
N PRO A 178 20.27 20.13 -35.71
CA PRO A 178 19.67 19.53 -34.53
C PRO A 178 20.66 18.81 -33.61
N ARG A 179 20.20 18.53 -32.38
CA ARG A 179 20.87 17.56 -31.49
C ARG A 179 20.55 16.12 -31.91
N PHE A 180 21.07 15.70 -33.06
CA PHE A 180 20.82 14.37 -33.65
C PHE A 180 21.14 13.19 -32.71
N HIS A 181 22.13 13.34 -31.84
CA HIS A 181 22.64 12.26 -30.98
C HIS A 181 21.56 11.61 -30.10
N GLY A 182 20.68 12.43 -29.50
CA GLY A 182 19.65 11.92 -28.58
C GLY A 182 18.62 11.03 -29.28
N TYR A 183 18.31 11.31 -30.55
CA TYR A 183 17.34 10.53 -31.33
C TYR A 183 17.92 9.21 -31.81
N VAL A 184 19.16 9.24 -32.28
CA VAL A 184 19.85 8.08 -32.88
C VAL A 184 20.20 7.00 -31.86
N GLN A 185 20.54 7.38 -30.62
CA GLN A 185 20.83 6.39 -29.57
C GLN A 185 19.60 5.57 -29.19
N VAL A 186 18.40 6.15 -29.33
CA VAL A 186 17.14 5.57 -28.87
C VAL A 186 16.38 4.89 -30.01
N LEU A 187 16.45 5.46 -31.23
CA LEU A 187 15.63 5.06 -32.38
C LEU A 187 16.55 4.69 -33.57
N GLN A 188 16.73 3.39 -33.80
CA GLN A 188 17.58 2.85 -34.88
C GLN A 188 16.79 2.48 -36.13
N THR A 189 16.01 3.41 -36.70
CA THR A 189 15.17 3.10 -37.87
C THR A 189 15.91 3.34 -39.21
N PRO A 190 15.62 2.54 -40.27
CA PRO A 190 16.25 2.72 -41.58
C PRO A 190 16.01 4.10 -42.22
N ARG A 191 14.83 4.71 -41.95
CA ARG A 191 14.49 6.05 -42.42
C ARG A 191 15.35 7.12 -41.76
N LEU A 192 15.59 7.00 -40.45
CA LEU A 192 16.50 7.89 -39.72
C LEU A 192 17.94 7.76 -40.23
N HIS A 193 18.41 6.54 -40.51
CA HIS A 193 19.72 6.33 -41.13
C HIS A 193 19.85 7.03 -42.49
N SER A 194 18.82 6.92 -43.34
CA SER A 194 18.81 7.58 -44.66
C SER A 194 18.80 9.11 -44.57
N ALA A 195 18.01 9.67 -43.65
CA ALA A 195 17.89 11.10 -43.45
C ALA A 195 19.19 11.69 -42.88
N LEU A 196 19.82 11.02 -41.91
CA LEU A 196 21.10 11.47 -41.37
C LEU A 196 22.24 11.37 -42.41
N ARG A 197 22.25 10.32 -43.24
CA ARG A 197 23.24 10.18 -44.32
C ARG A 197 23.14 11.31 -45.34
N ALA A 198 21.93 11.74 -45.67
CA ALA A 198 21.71 12.88 -46.56
C ALA A 198 22.24 14.19 -45.94
N VAL A 199 21.97 14.44 -44.66
CA VAL A 199 22.52 15.60 -43.92
C VAL A 199 24.05 15.55 -43.91
N TYR A 200 24.65 14.39 -43.67
CA TYR A 200 26.09 14.19 -43.69
C TYR A 200 26.72 14.50 -45.06
N ALA A 201 26.18 13.93 -46.14
CA ALA A 201 26.71 14.16 -47.48
C ALA A 201 26.67 15.64 -47.87
N THR A 202 25.54 16.32 -47.63
CA THR A 202 25.38 17.75 -47.93
C THR A 202 26.28 18.63 -47.08
N PHE A 203 26.51 18.28 -45.81
CA PHE A 203 27.44 19.01 -44.95
C PHE A 203 28.88 18.95 -45.48
N ILE A 204 29.33 17.77 -45.92
CA ILE A 204 30.66 17.63 -46.53
C ILE A 204 30.75 18.40 -47.85
N ASP A 205 29.71 18.36 -48.68
CA ASP A 205 29.67 19.10 -49.95
C ASP A 205 29.76 20.63 -49.73
N LEU A 206 29.11 21.16 -48.69
CA LEU A 206 29.26 22.56 -48.27
C LEU A 206 30.70 22.91 -47.91
N CYS A 207 31.39 22.03 -47.17
CA CYS A 207 32.80 22.23 -46.82
C CYS A 207 33.69 22.20 -48.08
N MET A 208 33.41 21.29 -49.02
CA MET A 208 34.16 21.14 -50.26
C MET A 208 33.98 22.33 -51.20
N MET A 209 32.75 22.81 -51.38
CA MET A 209 32.45 24.03 -52.14
C MET A 209 33.18 25.25 -51.56
N THR A 210 33.26 25.34 -50.23
CA THR A 210 34.05 26.36 -49.55
C THR A 210 35.53 26.25 -49.87
N LEU A 211 36.11 25.04 -49.80
CA LEU A 211 37.50 24.80 -50.15
C LEU A 211 37.81 25.15 -51.60
N ASP A 212 36.95 24.78 -52.54
CA ASP A 212 37.16 25.07 -53.96
C ASP A 212 37.17 26.58 -54.24
N CYS A 213 36.30 27.36 -53.60
CA CYS A 213 36.30 28.83 -53.72
C CYS A 213 37.62 29.44 -53.20
N LEU A 214 38.08 28.98 -52.03
CA LEU A 214 39.30 29.46 -51.38
C LEU A 214 40.58 29.05 -52.12
N CYS A 215 40.58 27.86 -52.70
CA CYS A 215 41.78 27.28 -53.29
C CYS A 215 41.94 27.62 -54.78
N SER A 216 40.85 27.76 -55.54
CA SER A 216 40.88 28.04 -56.99
C SER A 216 41.38 29.44 -57.35
N ASN A 217 41.32 30.39 -56.41
CA ASN A 217 41.71 31.78 -56.65
C ASN A 217 43.14 32.05 -56.14
N ARG A 218 44.04 32.54 -57.00
CA ARG A 218 45.42 32.93 -56.60
C ARG A 218 45.55 34.42 -56.25
N CYS A 219 44.56 35.24 -56.60
CA CYS A 219 44.59 36.70 -56.47
C CYS A 219 43.44 37.19 -55.56
N PHE A 220 43.75 38.04 -54.57
CA PHE A 220 42.77 38.62 -53.64
C PHE A 220 41.60 39.33 -54.36
N MET A 221 41.88 40.06 -55.44
CA MET A 221 40.85 40.77 -56.21
C MET A 221 39.86 39.82 -56.91
N ALA A 222 40.33 38.68 -57.42
CA ALA A 222 39.45 37.67 -58.03
C ALA A 222 38.53 37.02 -56.98
N MET A 223 39.09 36.71 -55.80
CA MET A 223 38.31 36.21 -54.66
C MET A 223 37.25 37.23 -54.21
N ARG A 224 37.59 38.52 -54.10
CA ARG A 224 36.64 39.56 -53.68
C ARG A 224 35.45 39.72 -54.64
N VAL A 225 35.66 39.54 -55.94
CA VAL A 225 34.57 39.60 -56.95
C VAL A 225 33.69 38.34 -56.89
N GLN A 226 34.29 37.17 -56.68
CA GLN A 226 33.56 35.89 -56.64
C GLN A 226 32.90 35.61 -55.28
N TRP A 227 33.34 36.24 -54.19
CA TRP A 227 32.87 35.96 -52.83
C TRP A 227 31.38 36.19 -52.64
N SER A 228 30.80 37.24 -53.25
CA SER A 228 29.36 37.51 -53.18
C SER A 228 28.54 36.43 -53.87
N SER A 229 29.02 35.92 -55.01
CA SER A 229 28.41 34.79 -55.73
C SER A 229 28.50 33.50 -54.90
N PHE A 230 29.68 33.23 -54.33
CA PHE A 230 29.89 32.09 -53.44
C PHE A 230 29.01 32.14 -52.19
N ALA A 231 28.92 33.29 -51.52
CA ALA A 231 28.10 33.44 -50.32
C ALA A 231 26.59 33.22 -50.60
N LEU A 232 26.11 33.63 -51.78
CA LEU A 232 24.76 33.33 -52.25
C LEU A 232 24.55 31.83 -52.51
N GLU A 233 25.50 31.19 -53.18
CA GLU A 233 25.47 29.75 -53.48
C GLU A 233 25.60 28.89 -52.21
N PHE A 234 26.42 29.33 -51.25
CA PHE A 234 26.55 28.76 -49.91
C PHE A 234 25.24 28.85 -49.14
N LYS A 235 24.59 30.02 -49.15
CA LYS A 235 23.31 30.22 -48.47
C LYS A 235 22.17 29.43 -49.11
N ALA A 236 22.20 29.25 -50.44
CA ALA A 236 21.25 28.39 -51.14
C ALA A 236 21.44 26.91 -50.76
N SER A 237 22.69 26.44 -50.71
CA SER A 237 23.04 25.07 -50.34
C SER A 237 22.82 24.78 -48.86
N SER A 238 23.06 25.75 -47.96
CA SER A 238 22.73 25.62 -46.54
C SER A 238 21.22 25.52 -46.31
N GLY A 239 20.41 26.20 -47.12
CA GLY A 239 18.95 26.03 -47.10
C GLY A 239 18.47 24.60 -47.43
N GLN A 240 19.24 23.84 -48.22
CA GLN A 240 18.96 22.43 -48.46
C GLN A 240 19.30 21.56 -47.23
N LEU A 241 20.40 21.88 -46.55
CA LEU A 241 20.79 21.23 -45.29
C LEU A 241 19.69 21.40 -44.22
N VAL A 242 19.13 22.60 -44.08
CA VAL A 242 18.02 22.87 -43.14
C VAL A 242 16.80 22.03 -43.46
N LYS A 243 16.40 21.92 -44.73
CA LYS A 243 15.26 21.09 -45.13
C LYS A 243 15.46 19.61 -44.80
N LEU A 244 16.66 19.08 -45.03
CA LEU A 244 17.01 17.69 -44.71
C LEU A 244 17.06 17.45 -43.20
N SER A 245 17.55 18.43 -42.45
CA SER A 245 17.58 18.46 -40.99
C SER A 245 16.16 18.45 -40.39
N THR A 246 15.24 19.30 -40.86
CA THR A 246 13.84 19.30 -40.44
C THR A 246 13.12 17.99 -40.83
N ASN A 247 13.47 17.41 -41.98
CA ASN A 247 12.95 16.09 -42.36
C ASN A 247 13.41 15.00 -41.39
N PHE A 248 14.68 15.03 -40.96
CA PHE A 248 15.19 14.11 -39.94
C PHE A 248 14.41 14.24 -38.62
N GLU A 249 14.15 15.46 -38.14
CA GLU A 249 13.38 15.68 -36.90
C GLU A 249 11.94 15.15 -37.00
N LYS A 250 11.28 15.35 -38.14
CA LYS A 250 9.93 14.82 -38.38
C LYS A 250 9.91 13.29 -38.38
N GLU A 251 10.89 12.66 -39.04
CA GLU A 251 11.04 11.20 -39.03
C GLU A 251 11.37 10.68 -37.63
N ALA A 252 12.13 11.42 -36.82
CA ALA A 252 12.43 11.05 -35.44
C ALA A 252 11.18 11.11 -34.54
N GLN A 253 10.35 12.15 -34.69
CA GLN A 253 9.07 12.27 -33.99
C GLN A 253 8.09 11.16 -34.39
N LEU A 254 7.99 10.85 -35.68
CA LEU A 254 7.17 9.76 -36.20
C LEU A 254 7.64 8.39 -35.68
N ALA A 255 8.95 8.14 -35.68
CA ALA A 255 9.52 6.90 -35.16
C ALA A 255 9.29 6.75 -33.64
N HIS A 256 9.38 7.85 -32.89
CA HIS A 256 9.07 7.85 -31.46
C HIS A 256 7.60 7.53 -31.18
N TYR A 257 6.68 8.19 -31.90
CA TYR A 257 5.24 7.95 -31.81
C TYR A 257 4.87 6.51 -32.16
N GLN A 258 5.47 5.94 -33.21
CA GLN A 258 5.24 4.55 -33.61
C GLN A 258 5.78 3.53 -32.61
N GLU A 259 6.93 3.81 -31.98
CA GLU A 259 7.48 2.92 -30.95
C GLU A 259 6.70 3.03 -29.63
N GLU A 260 6.19 4.22 -29.28
CA GLU A 260 5.28 4.38 -28.15
C GLU A 260 3.93 3.71 -28.38
N GLN A 261 3.37 3.76 -29.60
CA GLN A 261 2.18 3.00 -29.95
C GLN A 261 2.44 1.50 -29.96
N ARG A 262 3.57 1.03 -30.52
CA ARG A 262 3.93 -0.39 -30.48
C ARG A 262 4.13 -0.89 -29.04
N ARG A 263 4.71 -0.07 -28.15
CA ARG A 263 4.80 -0.37 -26.72
C ARG A 263 3.44 -0.37 -26.04
N HIS A 264 2.57 0.59 -26.35
CA HIS A 264 1.18 0.59 -25.86
C HIS A 264 0.43 -0.66 -26.33
N ASP A 265 0.51 -1.02 -27.61
CA ASP A 265 -0.16 -2.18 -28.20
C ASP A 265 0.43 -3.51 -27.73
N GLN A 266 1.74 -3.59 -27.51
CA GLN A 266 2.39 -4.76 -26.91
C GLN A 266 2.07 -4.89 -25.43
N VAL A 267 2.01 -3.78 -24.68
CA VAL A 267 1.63 -3.79 -23.26
C VAL A 267 0.16 -4.16 -23.14
N ILE A 268 -0.73 -3.61 -23.97
CA ILE A 268 -2.14 -4.02 -24.04
C ILE A 268 -2.24 -5.50 -24.45
N GLY A 269 -1.58 -5.94 -25.52
CA GLY A 269 -1.58 -7.35 -25.96
C GLY A 269 -1.02 -8.33 -24.91
N THR A 270 0.02 -7.95 -24.18
CA THR A 270 0.64 -8.77 -23.12
C THR A 270 -0.20 -8.76 -21.84
N LEU A 271 -0.82 -7.62 -21.47
CA LEU A 271 -1.72 -7.49 -20.32
C LEU A 271 -3.04 -8.25 -20.53
N LEU A 272 -3.48 -8.41 -21.79
CA LEU A 272 -4.65 -9.19 -22.14
C LEU A 272 -4.36 -10.70 -22.22
N GLN A 273 -3.11 -11.11 -22.44
CA GLN A 273 -2.69 -12.53 -22.42
C GLN A 273 -2.21 -13.00 -21.03
N THR A 274 -1.67 -12.12 -20.19
CA THR A 274 -1.23 -12.45 -18.81
C THR A 274 -2.37 -12.53 -17.78
N SER A 275 -3.63 -12.43 -18.22
CA SER A 275 -4.83 -12.77 -17.43
C SER A 275 -5.02 -14.28 -17.22
N THR A 276 -4.15 -15.11 -17.78
CA THR A 276 -4.04 -16.53 -17.40
C THR A 276 -2.85 -16.70 -16.45
N GLY A 277 -3.12 -16.65 -15.15
CA GLY A 277 -2.09 -16.78 -14.11
C GLY A 277 -1.30 -18.08 -14.25
N GLN A 278 0.02 -17.97 -14.41
CA GLN A 278 0.90 -19.10 -14.13
C GLN A 278 1.09 -19.22 -12.61
N PRO A 279 0.84 -20.41 -12.03
CA PRO A 279 1.09 -20.65 -10.62
C PRO A 279 2.59 -20.62 -10.33
N THR A 280 2.97 -19.91 -9.28
CA THR A 280 4.33 -19.91 -8.73
C THR A 280 4.74 -21.33 -8.30
N PRO A 281 6.05 -21.67 -8.39
CA PRO A 281 6.51 -23.02 -8.12
C PRO A 281 6.28 -23.42 -6.66
N LYS A 282 5.53 -24.52 -6.45
CA LYS A 282 5.28 -25.14 -5.14
C LYS A 282 6.61 -25.45 -4.43
N PRO A 283 6.80 -25.02 -3.16
CA PRO A 283 7.93 -25.46 -2.35
C PRO A 283 7.83 -26.97 -2.10
N THR A 284 8.92 -27.70 -2.36
CA THR A 284 9.04 -29.13 -2.10
C THR A 284 9.48 -29.38 -0.64
N ALA A 285 8.87 -30.40 -0.02
CA ALA A 285 9.13 -31.03 1.29
C ALA A 285 8.18 -30.66 2.47
N HIS A 286 7.48 -31.69 2.96
CA HIS A 286 6.48 -31.71 4.04
C HIS A 286 6.98 -31.22 5.40
N THR A 287 7.00 -29.91 5.61
CA THR A 287 7.14 -29.31 6.94
C THR A 287 5.79 -28.72 7.31
N LEU A 288 5.15 -29.22 8.39
CA LEU A 288 3.88 -28.68 8.89
C LEU A 288 4.01 -27.17 9.09
N ARG A 289 3.22 -26.38 8.37
CA ARG A 289 3.14 -24.93 8.60
C ARG A 289 1.98 -24.63 9.53
N SER A 290 2.29 -24.12 10.71
CA SER A 290 1.28 -23.77 11.71
C SER A 290 1.59 -22.44 12.37
N ASN A 291 0.53 -21.67 12.64
CA ASN A 291 0.59 -20.46 13.47
C ASN A 291 0.06 -20.71 14.89
N VAL A 292 -0.12 -21.98 15.30
CA VAL A 292 -0.52 -22.34 16.67
C VAL A 292 0.62 -21.96 17.60
N SER A 293 0.49 -20.83 18.28
CA SER A 293 1.46 -20.33 19.27
C SER A 293 1.25 -20.91 20.67
N ILE A 294 0.12 -21.57 20.90
CA ILE A 294 -0.27 -22.09 22.21
C ILE A 294 0.41 -23.44 22.47
N PRO A 295 1.23 -23.59 23.53
CA PRO A 295 1.86 -24.86 23.87
C PRO A 295 0.83 -25.96 24.16
N ARG A 296 1.18 -27.21 23.83
CA ARG A 296 0.36 -28.36 24.19
C ARG A 296 0.22 -28.48 25.71
N ASN A 297 -0.98 -28.77 26.18
CA ASN A 297 -1.24 -29.03 27.59
C ASN A 297 -0.90 -30.48 27.97
N ASP A 298 0.25 -30.70 28.61
CA ASP A 298 0.71 -32.02 29.05
C ASP A 298 -0.18 -32.66 30.15
N ARG A 299 -1.08 -31.89 30.75
CA ARG A 299 -2.03 -32.34 31.78
C ARG A 299 -3.43 -32.57 31.23
N PHE A 300 -3.63 -32.53 29.91
CA PHE A 300 -4.92 -32.81 29.28
C PHE A 300 -5.35 -34.26 29.54
N ILE A 301 -6.58 -34.45 30.05
CA ILE A 301 -7.13 -35.76 30.42
C ILE A 301 -8.53 -35.95 29.82
N GLY A 302 -8.83 -37.18 29.42
CA GLY A 302 -10.15 -37.59 28.95
C GLY A 302 -10.41 -37.18 27.49
N ARG A 303 -11.70 -37.09 27.15
CA ARG A 303 -12.19 -36.67 25.80
C ARG A 303 -11.73 -37.56 24.65
N THR A 304 -11.26 -38.77 24.90
CA THR A 304 -10.78 -39.69 23.86
C THR A 304 -11.85 -39.96 22.81
N ASP A 305 -13.08 -40.23 23.23
CA ASP A 305 -14.21 -40.48 22.33
C ASP A 305 -14.60 -39.22 21.55
N THR A 306 -14.58 -38.05 22.20
CA THR A 306 -14.85 -36.76 21.57
C THR A 306 -13.80 -36.46 20.49
N LEU A 307 -12.52 -36.64 20.79
CA LEU A 307 -11.42 -36.43 19.85
C LEU A 307 -11.47 -37.41 18.68
N ALA A 308 -11.83 -38.68 18.94
CA ALA A 308 -12.04 -39.68 17.90
C ALA A 308 -13.24 -39.30 17.00
N LEU A 309 -14.34 -38.80 17.58
CA LEU A 309 -15.49 -38.30 16.84
C LEU A 309 -15.11 -37.09 15.96
N ILE A 310 -14.42 -36.09 16.51
CA ILE A 310 -13.91 -34.95 15.74
C ILE A 310 -13.03 -35.45 14.58
N HIS A 311 -12.15 -36.43 14.84
CA HIS A 311 -11.28 -36.97 13.80
C HIS A 311 -12.07 -37.69 12.69
N SER A 312 -13.09 -38.46 13.06
CA SER A 312 -13.93 -39.16 12.08
C SER A 312 -14.64 -38.21 11.11
N VAL A 313 -15.00 -37.01 11.57
CA VAL A 313 -15.63 -35.95 10.76
C VAL A 313 -14.61 -35.19 9.92
N LEU A 314 -13.44 -34.85 10.49
CA LEU A 314 -12.50 -33.89 9.90
C LEU A 314 -11.32 -34.52 9.14
N LYS A 315 -11.12 -35.84 9.23
CA LYS A 315 -9.99 -36.53 8.58
C LYS A 315 -9.99 -36.26 7.06
N PRO A 316 -8.87 -35.83 6.46
CA PRO A 316 -8.77 -35.62 5.01
C PRO A 316 -8.98 -36.94 4.23
N ASN A 317 -9.74 -36.89 3.12
CA ASN A 317 -10.02 -38.05 2.27
C ASN A 317 -9.58 -37.76 0.83
N SER A 318 -9.19 -38.80 0.07
CA SER A 318 -8.56 -38.68 -1.25
C SER A 318 -9.50 -38.36 -2.43
N GLY A 319 -10.69 -37.80 -2.22
CA GLY A 319 -11.72 -37.63 -3.26
C GLY A 319 -12.16 -36.18 -3.50
N LYS A 320 -12.29 -35.77 -4.78
CA LYS A 320 -12.57 -34.38 -5.21
C LYS A 320 -14.03 -33.90 -5.07
N SER A 321 -14.97 -34.74 -4.65
CA SER A 321 -16.41 -34.42 -4.66
C SER A 321 -17.10 -34.85 -3.35
N GLN A 322 -16.76 -34.18 -2.25
CA GLN A 322 -17.32 -34.42 -0.92
C GLN A 322 -17.70 -33.08 -0.25
N PRO A 323 -18.69 -33.07 0.67
CA PRO A 323 -19.09 -31.87 1.39
C PRO A 323 -17.94 -31.33 2.26
N PHE A 324 -17.92 -30.00 2.42
CA PHE A 324 -16.94 -29.30 3.24
C PHE A 324 -17.04 -29.74 4.71
N LYS A 325 -15.89 -30.04 5.33
CA LYS A 325 -15.83 -30.67 6.66
C LYS A 325 -15.69 -29.62 7.74
N SER A 326 -16.64 -29.58 8.67
CA SER A 326 -16.62 -28.60 9.76
C SER A 326 -17.29 -29.11 11.03
N CYS A 327 -16.69 -28.82 12.18
CA CYS A 327 -17.16 -29.26 13.48
C CYS A 327 -17.26 -28.08 14.45
N LEU A 328 -18.44 -27.86 15.02
CA LEU A 328 -18.64 -26.98 16.16
C LEU A 328 -18.40 -27.76 17.46
N ILE A 329 -17.56 -27.21 18.34
CA ILE A 329 -17.38 -27.64 19.73
C ILE A 329 -18.00 -26.55 20.61
N HIS A 330 -19.13 -26.85 21.25
CA HIS A 330 -19.85 -25.86 22.06
C HIS A 330 -20.19 -26.35 23.46
N SER A 331 -20.27 -25.41 24.40
CA SER A 331 -20.60 -25.61 25.81
C SER A 331 -20.53 -24.27 26.53
N ILE A 332 -20.96 -24.22 27.79
CA ILE A 332 -20.66 -23.10 28.69
C ILE A 332 -19.13 -22.88 28.85
N GLY A 333 -18.71 -21.65 29.16
CA GLY A 333 -17.30 -21.27 29.35
C GLY A 333 -16.62 -22.07 30.46
N GLY A 334 -15.34 -22.44 30.32
CA GLY A 334 -14.59 -23.23 31.32
C GLY A 334 -14.69 -24.77 31.20
N MET A 335 -15.45 -25.30 30.24
CA MET A 335 -15.58 -26.75 29.98
C MET A 335 -14.45 -27.37 29.13
N GLY A 336 -13.46 -26.58 28.71
CA GLY A 336 -12.29 -27.08 27.95
C GLY A 336 -12.48 -27.18 26.43
N LYS A 337 -13.32 -26.34 25.81
CA LYS A 337 -13.51 -26.31 24.33
C LYS A 337 -12.21 -26.02 23.58
N THR A 338 -11.57 -24.90 23.94
CA THR A 338 -10.28 -24.46 23.41
C THR A 338 -9.20 -25.52 23.62
N GLU A 339 -9.11 -26.09 24.83
CA GLU A 339 -8.17 -27.17 25.14
C GLU A 339 -8.43 -28.45 24.31
N THR A 340 -9.70 -28.78 24.05
CA THR A 340 -10.06 -29.94 23.22
C THR A 340 -9.68 -29.71 21.75
N ALA A 341 -9.92 -28.51 21.22
CA ALA A 341 -9.49 -28.15 19.87
C ALA A 341 -7.96 -28.13 19.75
N LEU A 342 -7.26 -27.61 20.75
CA LEU A 342 -5.80 -27.59 20.80
C LEU A 342 -5.21 -28.99 20.88
N GLU A 343 -5.73 -29.86 21.75
CA GLU A 343 -5.25 -31.24 21.81
C GLU A 343 -5.49 -31.99 20.49
N TYR A 344 -6.58 -31.68 19.78
CA TYR A 344 -6.82 -32.21 18.44
C TYR A 344 -5.73 -31.80 17.44
N THR A 345 -5.34 -30.52 17.40
CA THR A 345 -4.32 -30.05 16.45
C THR A 345 -2.98 -30.74 16.66
N TYR A 346 -2.58 -30.95 17.92
CA TYR A 346 -1.34 -31.68 18.25
C TYR A 346 -1.45 -33.18 17.93
N ARG A 347 -2.52 -33.84 18.39
CA ARG A 347 -2.70 -35.30 18.29
C ARG A 347 -2.83 -35.78 16.85
N TYR A 348 -3.47 -35.00 15.99
CA TYR A 348 -3.71 -35.36 14.58
C TYR A 348 -2.95 -34.46 13.60
N SER A 349 -1.90 -33.78 14.07
CA SER A 349 -1.05 -32.86 13.27
C SER A 349 -0.56 -33.47 11.96
N HIS A 350 -0.19 -34.76 11.98
CA HIS A 350 0.29 -35.50 10.82
C HIS A 350 -0.73 -35.65 9.68
N SER A 351 -2.02 -35.35 9.92
CA SER A 351 -3.07 -35.46 8.91
C SER A 351 -3.15 -34.23 8.00
N TYR A 352 -2.52 -33.12 8.40
CA TYR A 352 -2.63 -31.83 7.73
C TYR A 352 -1.24 -31.32 7.33
N GLY A 353 -1.13 -30.66 6.18
CA GLY A 353 0.05 -29.89 5.80
C GLY A 353 0.07 -28.50 6.45
N TYR A 354 -1.11 -27.99 6.81
CA TYR A 354 -1.31 -26.65 7.37
C TYR A 354 -2.32 -26.67 8.51
N ILE A 355 -1.99 -26.01 9.64
CA ILE A 355 -2.91 -25.82 10.77
C ILE A 355 -2.91 -24.36 11.17
N LEU A 356 -4.04 -23.68 10.96
CA LEU A 356 -4.21 -22.27 11.26
C LEU A 356 -5.17 -22.06 12.43
N TRP A 357 -4.69 -21.43 13.48
CA TRP A 357 -5.45 -20.99 14.64
C TRP A 357 -5.84 -19.52 14.49
N LEU A 358 -7.14 -19.24 14.48
CA LEU A 358 -7.72 -17.92 14.27
C LEU A 358 -8.55 -17.52 15.49
N ARG A 359 -8.26 -16.35 16.04
CA ARG A 359 -9.01 -15.78 17.18
C ARG A 359 -10.29 -15.15 16.64
N ALA A 360 -11.43 -15.77 16.88
CA ALA A 360 -12.72 -15.39 16.29
C ALA A 360 -13.67 -14.67 17.27
N GLN A 361 -13.15 -14.23 18.42
CA GLN A 361 -13.94 -13.60 19.48
C GLN A 361 -14.54 -12.25 19.07
N THR A 362 -13.77 -11.44 18.35
CA THR A 362 -14.22 -10.15 17.82
C THR A 362 -13.80 -10.05 16.36
N PRO A 363 -14.51 -9.23 15.55
CA PRO A 363 -14.13 -8.98 14.16
C PRO A 363 -12.68 -8.52 14.00
N ASP A 364 -12.19 -7.67 14.91
CA ASP A 364 -10.82 -7.15 14.86
C ASP A 364 -9.76 -8.21 15.12
N LEU A 365 -9.94 -9.05 16.14
CA LEU A 365 -9.03 -10.16 16.41
C LEU A 365 -9.01 -11.17 15.26
N LEU A 366 -10.14 -11.35 14.58
CA LEU A 366 -10.25 -12.23 13.43
C LEU A 366 -9.49 -11.66 12.23
N ARG A 367 -9.66 -10.37 11.92
CA ARG A 367 -8.89 -9.65 10.89
C ARG A 367 -7.37 -9.79 11.10
N GLU A 368 -6.90 -9.54 12.31
CA GLU A 368 -5.48 -9.71 12.66
C GLU A 368 -5.00 -11.16 12.51
N SER A 369 -5.85 -12.12 12.88
CA SER A 369 -5.56 -13.55 12.74
C SER A 369 -5.38 -13.94 11.27
N PHE A 370 -6.15 -13.35 10.36
CA PHE A 370 -6.00 -13.56 8.92
C PHE A 370 -4.71 -12.94 8.35
N ILE A 371 -4.33 -11.75 8.81
CA ILE A 371 -3.02 -11.14 8.48
C ILE A 371 -1.88 -12.07 8.92
N THR A 372 -1.99 -12.66 10.11
CA THR A 372 -1.01 -13.62 10.62
C THR A 372 -1.04 -14.93 9.83
N ALA A 373 -2.23 -15.38 9.41
CA ALA A 373 -2.41 -16.59 8.62
C ALA A 373 -1.72 -16.49 7.26
N VAL A 374 -1.92 -15.41 6.49
CA VAL A 374 -1.28 -15.26 5.16
C VAL A 374 0.24 -15.19 5.23
N LYS A 375 0.78 -14.61 6.31
CA LYS A 375 2.23 -14.64 6.60
C LYS A 375 2.70 -16.07 6.86
N SER A 376 1.96 -16.82 7.67
CA SER A 376 2.27 -18.21 8.03
C SER A 376 2.14 -19.18 6.85
N LEU A 377 1.20 -18.90 5.94
CA LEU A 377 1.05 -19.60 4.67
C LEU A 377 2.23 -19.32 3.72
N GLY A 378 2.97 -18.23 3.94
CA GLY A 378 4.05 -17.77 3.06
C GLY A 378 3.55 -17.10 1.79
N ILE A 379 2.28 -16.68 1.76
CA ILE A 379 1.69 -15.91 0.66
C ILE A 379 2.28 -14.50 0.65
N VAL A 380 2.48 -13.94 1.85
CA VAL A 380 3.04 -12.61 2.07
C VAL A 380 4.33 -12.75 2.87
N THR A 381 5.43 -12.22 2.34
CA THR A 381 6.76 -12.45 2.91
C THR A 381 7.34 -11.29 3.70
N ASN A 382 6.74 -10.08 3.70
CA ASN A 382 7.01 -8.97 4.64
C ASN A 382 6.21 -7.67 4.37
N THR A 383 5.29 -7.64 3.40
CA THR A 383 4.49 -6.44 3.14
C THR A 383 3.36 -6.28 4.16
N GLN A 384 3.09 -5.03 4.56
CA GLN A 384 1.86 -4.68 5.25
C GLN A 384 0.69 -4.97 4.28
N VAL A 385 -0.09 -6.00 4.58
CA VAL A 385 -1.34 -6.32 3.87
C VAL A 385 -2.50 -5.78 4.69
N SER A 386 -3.46 -5.14 4.02
CA SER A 386 -4.69 -4.75 4.70
C SER A 386 -5.47 -5.98 5.18
N ALA A 387 -6.33 -5.80 6.18
CA ALA A 387 -7.15 -6.90 6.70
C ALA A 387 -8.00 -7.57 5.60
N GLY A 388 -8.59 -6.77 4.69
CA GLY A 388 -9.34 -7.28 3.54
C GLY A 388 -8.46 -8.07 2.55
N GLN A 389 -7.27 -7.56 2.23
CA GLN A 389 -6.30 -8.30 1.38
C GLN A 389 -5.89 -9.63 2.00
N ALA A 390 -5.57 -9.63 3.30
CA ALA A 390 -5.18 -10.85 4.01
C ALA A 390 -6.31 -11.88 4.02
N ARG A 391 -7.55 -11.44 4.26
CA ARG A 391 -8.72 -12.30 4.19
C ARG A 391 -8.94 -12.88 2.79
N HIS A 392 -8.91 -12.05 1.75
CA HIS A 392 -9.02 -12.52 0.37
C HIS A 392 -7.93 -13.55 0.01
N LEU A 393 -6.66 -13.22 0.26
CA LEU A 393 -5.52 -14.09 -0.03
C LEU A 393 -5.60 -15.43 0.70
N ALA A 394 -5.99 -15.44 1.98
CA ALA A 394 -6.17 -16.67 2.74
C ALA A 394 -7.34 -17.50 2.19
N LEU A 395 -8.50 -16.89 1.96
CA LEU A 395 -9.69 -17.57 1.44
C LEU A 395 -9.44 -18.16 0.04
N GLU A 396 -8.74 -17.44 -0.82
CA GLU A 396 -8.36 -17.94 -2.14
C GLU A 396 -7.35 -19.09 -2.05
N TRP A 397 -6.38 -18.98 -1.14
CA TRP A 397 -5.45 -20.08 -0.88
C TRP A 397 -6.16 -21.34 -0.38
N PHE A 398 -7.13 -21.21 0.53
CA PHE A 398 -7.95 -22.34 1.02
C PHE A 398 -8.70 -23.05 -0.12
N ARG A 399 -9.20 -22.29 -1.10
CA ARG A 399 -9.95 -22.81 -2.25
C ARG A 399 -9.08 -23.56 -3.25
N THR A 400 -7.88 -23.04 -3.49
CA THR A 400 -7.02 -23.48 -4.61
C THR A 400 -5.97 -24.50 -4.23
N THR A 401 -5.63 -24.62 -2.94
CA THR A 401 -4.60 -25.56 -2.49
C THR A 401 -5.02 -27.03 -2.61
N ASP A 402 -4.09 -27.87 -3.03
CA ASP A 402 -4.25 -29.33 -3.03
C ASP A 402 -3.83 -29.97 -1.70
N ASP A 403 -3.18 -29.20 -0.81
CA ASP A 403 -2.67 -29.70 0.45
C ASP A 403 -3.78 -29.73 1.52
N PRO A 404 -3.84 -30.77 2.37
CA PRO A 404 -4.81 -30.84 3.45
C PRO A 404 -4.54 -29.75 4.49
N TRP A 405 -5.58 -29.02 4.87
CA TRP A 405 -5.47 -27.93 5.83
C TRP A 405 -6.57 -28.00 6.91
N LEU A 406 -6.25 -27.49 8.09
CA LEU A 406 -7.17 -27.34 9.21
C LEU A 406 -7.19 -25.88 9.66
N VAL A 407 -8.38 -25.30 9.80
CA VAL A 407 -8.58 -23.98 10.41
C VAL A 407 -9.36 -24.14 11.71
N VAL A 408 -8.87 -23.53 12.79
CA VAL A 408 -9.54 -23.48 14.09
C VAL A 408 -9.99 -22.04 14.34
N TYR A 409 -11.29 -21.79 14.34
CA TYR A 409 -11.88 -20.53 14.81
C TYR A 409 -12.17 -20.66 16.30
N ASP A 410 -11.30 -20.07 17.13
CA ASP A 410 -11.43 -20.15 18.57
C ASP A 410 -12.27 -18.99 19.13
N ASN A 411 -13.27 -19.33 19.94
CA ASN A 411 -14.21 -18.43 20.59
C ASN A 411 -15.10 -17.61 19.65
N ALA A 412 -15.56 -18.20 18.54
CA ALA A 412 -16.52 -17.52 17.68
C ALA A 412 -17.87 -17.37 18.40
N GLU A 413 -18.42 -16.16 18.47
CA GLU A 413 -19.74 -15.91 19.10
C GLU A 413 -20.77 -15.33 18.13
N ASP A 414 -20.30 -14.68 17.06
CA ASP A 414 -21.12 -14.03 16.05
C ASP A 414 -21.12 -14.79 14.71
N LEU A 415 -22.33 -15.06 14.21
CA LEU A 415 -22.57 -15.81 12.98
C LEU A 415 -22.20 -14.99 11.75
N THR A 416 -22.58 -13.71 11.71
CA THR A 416 -22.42 -12.86 10.53
C THR A 416 -20.95 -12.56 10.27
N THR A 417 -20.21 -12.22 11.33
CA THR A 417 -18.75 -12.09 11.26
C THR A 417 -18.10 -13.39 10.80
N LEU A 418 -18.48 -14.55 11.35
CA LEU A 418 -17.83 -15.81 10.97
C LEU A 418 -18.09 -16.22 9.51
N GLN A 419 -19.27 -15.93 8.97
CA GLN A 419 -19.62 -16.21 7.56
C GLN A 419 -18.70 -15.48 6.57
N GLU A 420 -18.35 -14.23 6.87
CA GLU A 420 -17.51 -13.37 6.03
C GLU A 420 -16.06 -13.90 5.88
N TYR A 421 -15.63 -14.73 6.83
CA TYR A 421 -14.30 -15.32 6.91
C TYR A 421 -14.33 -16.84 6.74
N TRP A 422 -15.47 -17.43 6.37
CA TRP A 422 -15.61 -18.88 6.28
C TRP A 422 -14.83 -19.44 5.09
N PRO A 423 -13.93 -20.42 5.29
CA PRO A 423 -13.10 -20.92 4.21
C PRO A 423 -13.86 -21.95 3.39
N ALA A 424 -13.43 -22.13 2.14
CA ALA A 424 -13.95 -23.15 1.24
C ALA A 424 -12.78 -23.86 0.57
N GLY A 425 -12.92 -25.14 0.28
CA GLY A 425 -11.88 -25.92 -0.42
C GLY A 425 -12.05 -27.43 -0.20
N PRO A 426 -11.73 -28.26 -1.21
CA PRO A 426 -11.99 -29.70 -1.15
C PRO A 426 -11.14 -30.45 -0.13
N GLN A 427 -9.99 -29.87 0.27
CA GLN A 427 -9.01 -30.49 1.18
C GLN A 427 -9.07 -29.91 2.60
N GLY A 428 -10.06 -29.05 2.87
CA GLY A 428 -10.17 -28.29 4.09
C GLY A 428 -11.01 -28.93 5.19
N ALA A 429 -10.60 -28.67 6.43
CA ALA A 429 -11.38 -28.96 7.63
C ALA A 429 -11.44 -27.72 8.53
N VAL A 430 -12.57 -27.54 9.22
CA VAL A 430 -12.78 -26.44 10.17
C VAL A 430 -13.20 -26.95 11.55
N ILE A 431 -12.58 -26.41 12.60
CA ILE A 431 -13.08 -26.50 13.98
C ILE A 431 -13.53 -25.11 14.41
N VAL A 432 -14.71 -25.02 15.00
CA VAL A 432 -15.20 -23.81 15.66
C VAL A 432 -15.35 -24.11 17.14
N THR A 433 -14.80 -23.28 18.03
CA THR A 433 -15.13 -23.34 19.46
C THR A 433 -16.06 -22.17 19.82
N SER A 434 -17.15 -22.43 20.53
CA SER A 434 -18.13 -21.38 20.84
C SER A 434 -18.91 -21.65 22.14
N GLN A 435 -19.44 -20.59 22.74
CA GLN A 435 -20.52 -20.72 23.73
C GLN A 435 -21.92 -20.71 23.10
N ASN A 436 -22.02 -20.22 21.86
CA ASN A 436 -23.25 -20.07 21.11
C ASN A 436 -23.56 -21.36 20.31
N PRO A 437 -24.56 -22.18 20.72
CA PRO A 437 -24.94 -23.37 19.96
C PRO A 437 -25.54 -23.05 18.59
N GLY A 438 -26.02 -21.82 18.36
CA GLY A 438 -26.62 -21.37 17.09
C GLY A 438 -25.65 -21.38 15.91
N LEU A 439 -24.33 -21.38 16.15
CA LEU A 439 -23.33 -21.54 15.10
C LEU A 439 -23.34 -22.93 14.46
N GLY A 440 -24.08 -23.89 15.03
CA GLY A 440 -24.21 -25.25 14.50
C GLY A 440 -24.75 -25.28 13.06
N HIS A 441 -25.52 -24.27 12.67
CA HIS A 441 -26.04 -24.12 11.30
C HIS A 441 -24.96 -23.90 10.23
N LEU A 442 -23.76 -23.43 10.60
CA LEU A 442 -22.61 -23.29 9.68
C LEU A 442 -21.77 -24.57 9.57
N THR A 443 -21.94 -25.50 10.50
CA THR A 443 -21.04 -26.64 10.65
C THR A 443 -21.70 -27.95 10.27
N SER A 444 -20.94 -28.86 9.66
CA SER A 444 -21.45 -30.20 9.30
C SER A 444 -21.77 -31.07 10.51
N GLN A 445 -21.11 -30.83 11.65
CA GLN A 445 -21.34 -31.51 12.92
C GLN A 445 -21.30 -30.52 14.08
N SER A 446 -22.16 -30.71 15.08
CA SER A 446 -22.11 -29.97 16.34
C SER A 446 -21.94 -30.93 17.53
N ILE A 447 -20.97 -30.64 18.39
CA ILE A 447 -20.61 -31.44 19.55
C ILE A 447 -20.72 -30.58 20.81
N GLN A 448 -21.66 -30.94 21.67
CA GLN A 448 -21.77 -30.35 23.00
C GLN A 448 -20.82 -31.04 23.98
N LEU A 449 -19.84 -30.32 24.53
CA LEU A 449 -18.99 -30.89 25.58
C LEU A 449 -19.79 -31.09 26.87
N GLN A 450 -19.69 -32.30 27.42
CA GLN A 450 -20.28 -32.68 28.71
C GLN A 450 -19.29 -32.44 29.87
N PRO A 451 -19.74 -32.35 31.13
CA PRO A 451 -18.83 -32.38 32.28
C PRO A 451 -17.92 -33.63 32.27
N MET A 452 -16.78 -33.54 32.94
CA MET A 452 -15.88 -34.68 33.16
C MET A 452 -16.57 -35.71 34.05
N THR A 453 -16.32 -36.99 33.78
CA THR A 453 -16.72 -38.06 34.71
C THR A 453 -15.92 -37.96 36.02
N ALA A 454 -16.44 -38.53 37.11
CA ALA A 454 -15.75 -38.57 38.40
C ALA A 454 -14.32 -39.14 38.29
N SER A 455 -14.14 -40.16 37.45
CA SER A 455 -12.84 -40.80 37.22
C SER A 455 -11.86 -39.90 36.43
N GLU A 456 -12.34 -39.24 35.36
CA GLU A 456 -11.53 -38.27 34.61
C GLU A 456 -11.13 -37.08 35.50
N GLY A 457 -12.07 -36.55 36.28
CA GLY A 457 -11.81 -35.45 37.21
C GLY A 457 -10.87 -35.85 38.36
N CYS A 458 -11.01 -37.06 38.91
CA CYS A 458 -10.07 -37.62 39.87
C CYS A 458 -8.65 -37.71 39.31
N THR A 459 -8.51 -38.20 38.08
CA THR A 459 -7.21 -38.27 37.38
C THR A 459 -6.61 -36.87 37.20
N LEU A 460 -7.44 -35.88 36.82
CA LEU A 460 -7.01 -34.49 36.71
C LEU A 460 -6.53 -33.94 38.07
N ILE A 461 -7.28 -34.18 39.15
CA ILE A 461 -6.91 -33.80 40.52
C ILE A 461 -5.56 -34.40 40.92
N GLN A 462 -5.38 -35.71 40.70
CA GLN A 462 -4.15 -36.41 41.03
C GLN A 462 -2.93 -35.86 40.25
N ASN A 463 -3.11 -35.56 38.95
CA ASN A 463 -2.05 -34.97 38.12
C ASN A 463 -1.60 -33.60 38.62
N TYR A 464 -2.54 -32.74 39.07
CA TYR A 464 -2.21 -31.42 39.59
C TYR A 464 -1.62 -31.48 41.00
N LEU A 465 -2.12 -32.35 41.88
CA LEU A 465 -1.64 -32.47 43.26
C LEU A 465 -0.34 -33.30 43.38
N ARG A 466 -0.01 -34.11 42.37
CA ARG A 466 1.08 -35.11 42.39
C ARG A 466 0.98 -36.06 43.60
N ARG A 467 -0.24 -36.40 44.02
CA ARG A 467 -0.54 -37.30 45.14
C ARG A 467 -0.97 -38.67 44.61
N GLY A 468 -0.57 -39.73 45.32
CA GLY A 468 -0.85 -41.12 44.95
C GLY A 468 -2.29 -41.56 45.21
N ALA A 469 -2.57 -42.84 44.95
CA ALA A 469 -3.91 -43.45 45.01
C ALA A 469 -4.61 -43.42 46.39
N SER A 470 -3.92 -43.00 47.46
CA SER A 470 -4.46 -43.00 48.83
C SER A 470 -5.64 -42.05 49.05
N GLU A 471 -5.80 -41.02 48.23
CA GLU A 471 -6.94 -40.07 48.31
C GLU A 471 -7.94 -40.25 47.13
N GLN A 472 -7.90 -41.38 46.41
CA GLN A 472 -8.68 -41.55 45.18
C GLN A 472 -10.20 -41.36 45.38
N GLN A 473 -10.79 -42.00 46.40
CA GLN A 473 -12.22 -41.88 46.69
C GLN A 473 -12.61 -40.43 47.01
N HIS A 474 -11.76 -39.70 47.74
CA HIS A 474 -12.02 -38.30 48.10
C HIS A 474 -11.85 -37.37 46.88
N ALA A 475 -10.92 -37.68 45.98
CA ALA A 475 -10.75 -36.96 44.72
C ALA A 475 -11.94 -37.18 43.76
N GLU A 476 -12.50 -38.39 43.69
CA GLU A 476 -13.74 -38.67 42.96
C GLU A 476 -14.93 -37.87 43.53
N GLN A 477 -15.11 -37.90 44.86
CA GLN A 477 -16.15 -37.11 45.53
C GLN A 477 -15.97 -35.59 45.34
N LEU A 478 -14.73 -35.10 45.35
CA LEU A 478 -14.44 -33.70 45.09
C LEU A 478 -14.78 -33.33 43.64
N SER A 479 -14.45 -34.19 42.68
CA SER A 479 -14.84 -34.00 41.28
C SER A 479 -16.36 -33.88 41.12
N ASP A 480 -17.12 -34.76 41.78
CA ASP A 480 -18.59 -34.71 41.77
C ASP A 480 -19.14 -33.44 42.43
N THR A 481 -18.55 -33.05 43.57
CA THR A 481 -18.91 -31.80 44.28
C THR A 481 -18.69 -30.57 43.41
N LEU A 482 -17.61 -30.58 42.62
CA LEU A 482 -17.28 -29.52 41.67
C LEU A 482 -18.05 -29.66 40.34
N GLY A 483 -18.99 -30.61 40.23
CA GLY A 483 -19.83 -30.82 39.05
C GLY A 483 -19.09 -31.36 37.83
N GLY A 484 -17.91 -31.95 37.99
CA GLY A 484 -17.08 -32.44 36.88
C GLY A 484 -16.53 -31.32 35.99
N LEU A 485 -16.40 -30.10 36.51
CA LEU A 485 -16.04 -28.92 35.73
C LEU A 485 -14.51 -28.76 35.67
N PRO A 486 -13.86 -28.87 34.50
CA PRO A 486 -12.40 -28.84 34.40
C PRO A 486 -11.78 -27.60 35.03
N LEU A 487 -12.34 -26.42 34.75
CA LEU A 487 -11.84 -25.16 35.29
C LEU A 487 -11.96 -25.07 36.82
N ALA A 488 -13.10 -25.49 37.38
CA ALA A 488 -13.32 -25.49 38.82
C ALA A 488 -12.33 -26.44 39.52
N ILE A 489 -12.12 -27.62 38.95
CA ILE A 489 -11.15 -28.62 39.43
C ILE A 489 -9.72 -28.06 39.42
N VAL A 490 -9.29 -27.44 38.32
CA VAL A 490 -7.93 -26.89 38.20
C VAL A 490 -7.69 -25.74 39.18
N HIS A 491 -8.64 -24.82 39.35
CA HIS A 491 -8.49 -23.74 40.34
C HIS A 491 -8.52 -24.26 41.78
N PHE A 492 -9.43 -25.19 42.08
CA PHE A 492 -9.56 -25.72 43.43
C PHE A 492 -8.36 -26.60 43.83
N THR A 493 -7.78 -27.35 42.89
CA THR A 493 -6.52 -28.08 43.13
C THR A 493 -5.36 -27.13 43.40
N GLY A 494 -5.29 -25.97 42.74
CA GLY A 494 -4.34 -24.91 43.09
C GLY A 494 -4.48 -24.44 44.55
N TYR A 495 -5.71 -24.28 45.02
CA TYR A 495 -5.99 -23.96 46.44
C TYR A 495 -5.51 -25.08 47.38
N ILE A 496 -5.81 -26.35 47.06
CA ILE A 496 -5.39 -27.52 47.88
C ILE A 496 -3.87 -27.61 47.96
N THR A 497 -3.17 -27.45 46.83
CA THR A 497 -1.70 -27.47 46.78
C THR A 497 -1.11 -26.44 47.72
N ARG A 498 -1.60 -25.19 47.70
CA ARG A 498 -1.05 -24.11 48.54
C ARG A 498 -1.40 -24.24 50.01
N SER A 499 -2.60 -24.70 50.32
CA SER A 499 -3.08 -24.87 51.69
C SER A 499 -2.58 -26.15 52.37
N GLN A 500 -1.93 -27.05 51.61
CA GLN A 500 -1.40 -28.33 52.07
C GLN A 500 -2.43 -29.19 52.83
N CYS A 501 -3.71 -29.02 52.52
CA CYS A 501 -4.79 -29.76 53.17
C CYS A 501 -5.00 -31.13 52.50
N LEU A 502 -5.60 -32.05 53.25
CA LEU A 502 -6.17 -33.29 52.71
C LEU A 502 -7.44 -32.97 51.93
N ILE A 503 -7.71 -33.73 50.87
CA ILE A 503 -8.89 -33.54 50.01
C ILE A 503 -10.18 -33.66 50.83
N GLU A 504 -10.20 -34.56 51.81
CA GLU A 504 -11.34 -34.81 52.70
C GLU A 504 -11.82 -33.53 53.42
N HIS A 505 -10.91 -32.88 54.16
CA HIS A 505 -11.22 -31.76 55.02
C HIS A 505 -11.69 -30.54 54.22
N ILE A 506 -11.09 -30.33 53.04
CA ILE A 506 -11.43 -29.18 52.21
C ILE A 506 -12.71 -29.39 51.41
N SER A 507 -13.01 -30.63 51.01
CA SER A 507 -14.26 -30.99 50.34
C SER A 507 -15.47 -30.78 51.26
N ALA A 508 -15.34 -31.12 52.55
CA ALA A 508 -16.36 -30.81 53.56
C ALA A 508 -16.60 -29.30 53.71
N SER A 509 -15.53 -28.50 53.66
CA SER A 509 -15.61 -27.04 53.74
C SER A 509 -16.26 -26.41 52.50
N LEU A 510 -15.93 -26.93 51.32
CA LEU A 510 -16.53 -26.53 50.04
C LEU A 510 -18.03 -26.84 50.02
N ASN A 511 -18.42 -28.08 50.36
CA ASN A 511 -19.83 -28.49 50.45
C ASN A 511 -20.62 -27.61 51.40
N LYS A 512 -20.07 -27.30 52.58
CA LYS A 512 -20.72 -26.39 53.53
C LYS A 512 -20.92 -24.99 52.93
N ARG A 513 -19.93 -24.45 52.22
CA ARG A 513 -20.03 -23.12 51.59
C ARG A 513 -21.05 -23.11 50.45
N LEU A 514 -21.03 -24.11 49.56
CA LEU A 514 -22.02 -24.26 48.49
C LEU A 514 -23.46 -24.30 49.02
N HIS A 515 -23.69 -24.95 50.17
CA HIS A 515 -25.02 -25.01 50.80
C HIS A 515 -25.38 -23.80 51.68
N SER A 516 -24.40 -22.98 52.11
CA SER A 516 -24.61 -21.85 53.03
C SER A 516 -24.62 -20.48 52.36
N SER A 517 -24.00 -20.34 51.18
CA SER A 517 -24.01 -19.11 50.42
C SER A 517 -25.43 -18.79 49.99
N ARG A 518 -25.95 -17.61 50.39
CA ARG A 518 -27.23 -17.09 49.93
C ARG A 518 -27.24 -17.12 48.39
N VAL A 519 -28.33 -17.64 47.82
CA VAL A 519 -28.62 -17.54 46.39
C VAL A 519 -28.54 -16.06 46.00
N TRP A 520 -27.42 -15.63 45.43
CA TRP A 520 -27.24 -14.28 44.94
C TRP A 520 -28.23 -14.04 43.80
N ARG A 521 -28.82 -12.84 43.78
CA ARG A 521 -29.79 -12.39 42.76
C ARG A 521 -29.10 -12.34 41.39
N MET A 522 -29.22 -13.40 40.59
CA MET A 522 -28.96 -13.36 39.16
C MET A 522 -30.28 -13.40 38.38
N GLN A 523 -30.29 -12.76 37.20
CA GLN A 523 -31.45 -12.64 36.30
C GLN A 523 -32.20 -13.98 36.13
N GLN A 524 -33.53 -13.92 36.18
CA GLN A 524 -34.40 -15.11 36.21
C GLN A 524 -34.36 -15.96 34.93
N ASP A 525 -33.76 -15.44 33.85
CA ASP A 525 -33.83 -16.00 32.49
C ASP A 525 -32.70 -16.99 32.12
N ILE A 526 -31.76 -17.28 33.02
CA ILE A 526 -30.64 -18.22 32.74
C ILE A 526 -31.06 -19.67 33.06
N PRO A 527 -30.79 -20.67 32.18
CA PRO A 527 -31.05 -22.09 32.44
C PRO A 527 -30.45 -22.59 33.77
N SER A 528 -31.17 -23.47 34.47
CA SER A 528 -30.82 -23.95 35.82
C SER A 528 -29.41 -24.56 35.94
N VAL A 529 -28.94 -25.25 34.89
CA VAL A 529 -27.61 -25.89 34.85
C VAL A 529 -26.48 -24.86 34.77
N ALA A 530 -26.64 -23.81 33.95
CA ALA A 530 -25.66 -22.72 33.86
C ALA A 530 -25.60 -21.90 35.16
N ARG A 531 -26.72 -21.81 35.89
CA ARG A 531 -26.79 -21.15 37.20
C ARG A 531 -26.02 -21.92 38.28
N ALA A 532 -26.19 -23.23 38.35
CA ALA A 532 -25.43 -24.08 39.28
C ALA A 532 -23.92 -24.09 38.96
N TYR A 533 -23.58 -24.05 37.66
CA TYR A 533 -22.21 -23.94 37.18
C TYR A 533 -21.52 -22.65 37.67
N GLN A 534 -22.16 -21.50 37.44
CA GLN A 534 -21.60 -20.20 37.83
C GLN A 534 -21.42 -20.10 39.34
N HIS A 535 -22.41 -20.56 40.12
CA HIS A 535 -22.34 -20.59 41.58
C HIS A 535 -21.17 -21.42 42.11
N THR A 536 -20.90 -22.57 41.48
CA THR A 536 -19.76 -23.42 41.86
C THR A 536 -18.43 -22.72 41.61
N LEU A 537 -18.28 -22.07 40.45
CA LEU A 537 -17.07 -21.32 40.12
C LEU A 537 -16.84 -20.11 41.03
N ASP A 538 -17.88 -19.31 41.28
CA ASP A 538 -17.76 -18.13 42.15
C ASP A 538 -17.34 -18.53 43.57
N THR A 539 -17.90 -19.63 44.10
CA THR A 539 -17.50 -20.16 45.41
C THR A 539 -16.04 -20.62 45.43
N VAL A 540 -15.59 -21.32 44.37
CA VAL A 540 -14.20 -21.78 44.24
C VAL A 540 -13.24 -20.59 44.14
N TRP A 541 -13.58 -19.56 43.36
CA TRP A 541 -12.76 -18.37 43.21
C TRP A 541 -12.74 -17.53 44.49
N GLU A 542 -13.86 -17.36 45.19
CA GLU A 542 -13.90 -16.67 46.48
C GLU A 542 -12.93 -17.35 47.47
N MET A 543 -12.95 -18.68 47.54
CA MET A 543 -11.99 -19.45 48.34
C MET A 543 -10.54 -19.25 47.86
N ALA A 544 -10.30 -19.27 46.56
CA ALA A 544 -8.97 -19.08 45.96
C ALA A 544 -8.43 -17.65 46.15
N ILE A 545 -9.28 -16.64 46.24
CA ILE A 545 -8.91 -15.22 46.37
C ILE A 545 -8.72 -14.81 47.84
N GLN A 546 -9.54 -15.36 48.78
CA GLN A 546 -9.53 -14.99 50.21
C GLN A 546 -8.15 -15.08 50.90
N ARG A 547 -7.22 -15.88 50.36
CA ARG A 547 -5.87 -16.07 50.94
C ARG A 547 -4.75 -15.51 50.08
N LEU A 548 -5.04 -14.65 49.11
CA LEU A 548 -3.99 -13.97 48.34
C LEU A 548 -3.32 -12.91 49.22
N SER A 549 -2.02 -12.72 49.04
CA SER A 549 -1.35 -11.48 49.50
C SER A 549 -1.99 -10.28 48.84
N GLU A 550 -1.89 -9.09 49.43
CA GLU A 550 -2.44 -7.88 48.82
C GLU A 550 -1.89 -7.67 47.40
N ASP A 551 -0.58 -7.84 47.19
CA ASP A 551 0.05 -7.69 45.88
C ASP A 551 -0.50 -8.64 44.81
N ALA A 552 -0.59 -9.94 45.10
CA ALA A 552 -1.23 -10.91 44.20
C ALA A 552 -2.70 -10.56 43.91
N ARG A 553 -3.44 -10.04 44.88
CA ARG A 553 -4.83 -9.60 44.68
C ARG A 553 -4.90 -8.37 43.77
N VAL A 554 -4.07 -7.37 44.03
CA VAL A 554 -3.97 -6.16 43.21
C VAL A 554 -3.63 -6.52 41.76
N LEU A 555 -2.64 -7.40 41.55
CA LEU A 555 -2.24 -7.82 40.22
C LEU A 555 -3.36 -8.56 39.48
N LEU A 556 -4.11 -9.42 40.18
CA LEU A 556 -5.28 -10.08 39.61
C LEU A 556 -6.39 -9.10 39.24
N GLU A 557 -6.63 -8.08 40.09
CA GLU A 557 -7.56 -6.98 39.82
C GLU A 557 -7.13 -6.17 38.58
N TYR A 558 -5.83 -5.89 38.39
CA TYR A 558 -5.33 -5.24 37.18
C TYR A 558 -5.53 -6.09 35.93
N ILE A 559 -5.19 -7.38 36.00
CA ILE A 559 -5.37 -8.34 34.91
C ILE A 559 -6.85 -8.42 34.48
N ALA A 560 -7.80 -8.19 35.39
CA ALA A 560 -9.23 -8.25 35.07
C ALA A 560 -9.70 -7.17 34.07
N PHE A 561 -9.02 -6.03 34.00
CA PHE A 561 -9.32 -4.95 33.04
C PHE A 561 -8.63 -5.14 31.67
N LEU A 562 -7.69 -6.09 31.58
CA LEU A 562 -6.82 -6.30 30.42
C LEU A 562 -7.34 -7.42 29.52
N ASP A 563 -6.69 -7.65 28.38
CA ASP A 563 -7.05 -8.77 27.51
C ASP A 563 -6.82 -10.10 28.27
N PRO A 564 -7.73 -11.08 28.21
CA PRO A 564 -7.54 -12.38 28.86
C PRO A 564 -6.30 -13.15 28.38
N ASP A 565 -5.88 -12.91 27.14
CA ASP A 565 -4.82 -13.62 26.47
C ASP A 565 -3.65 -12.66 26.16
N ASP A 566 -2.44 -13.21 26.11
CA ASP A 566 -1.22 -12.52 25.66
C ASP A 566 -0.90 -11.17 26.36
N ILE A 567 -1.22 -11.00 27.65
CA ILE A 567 -0.92 -9.76 28.41
C ILE A 567 0.59 -9.61 28.58
N PRO A 568 1.26 -8.62 27.96
CA PRO A 568 2.71 -8.56 28.05
C PRO A 568 3.22 -8.17 29.44
N VAL A 569 4.17 -8.95 29.98
CA VAL A 569 4.73 -8.74 31.33
C VAL A 569 5.44 -7.38 31.45
N ASP A 570 6.04 -6.89 30.36
CA ASP A 570 6.77 -5.62 30.34
C ASP A 570 5.88 -4.38 30.60
N MET A 571 4.54 -4.49 30.52
CA MET A 571 3.66 -3.40 30.95
C MET A 571 3.67 -3.18 32.47
N PHE A 572 3.96 -4.22 33.25
CA PHE A 572 3.93 -4.16 34.71
C PHE A 572 5.28 -3.77 35.29
N ILE A 573 6.38 -4.29 34.72
CA ILE A 573 7.75 -4.16 35.25
C ILE A 573 8.67 -3.25 34.42
N GLY A 574 8.19 -2.74 33.27
CA GLY A 574 8.98 -1.91 32.36
C GLY A 574 9.89 -2.72 31.42
N ARG A 575 10.50 -2.04 30.45
CA ARG A 575 11.36 -2.67 29.43
C ARG A 575 12.84 -2.71 29.84
N ASN A 576 13.28 -1.79 30.70
CA ASN A 576 14.59 -1.74 31.34
C ASN A 576 14.53 -0.98 32.68
N ASN A 577 15.43 -1.28 33.63
CA ASN A 577 15.57 -0.57 34.93
C ASN A 577 15.89 0.95 34.81
N GLU A 578 16.07 1.49 33.59
CA GLU A 578 16.35 2.91 33.33
C GLU A 578 15.07 3.75 33.08
N ASP A 579 13.90 3.13 32.88
CA ASP A 579 12.63 3.86 32.71
C ASP A 579 12.11 4.49 34.02
N ALA A 580 12.75 4.20 35.16
CA ALA A 580 12.44 4.78 36.46
C ALA A 580 12.89 6.24 36.62
N SER A 581 13.78 6.77 35.76
CA SER A 581 14.41 8.09 35.96
C SER A 581 13.80 9.26 35.16
N ASN A 582 12.82 9.02 34.29
CA ASN A 582 12.12 10.09 33.56
C ASN A 582 10.68 10.29 34.08
N GLU A 583 10.58 10.70 35.34
CA GLU A 583 9.32 11.14 35.95
C GLU A 583 8.91 12.52 35.42
N SER A 584 8.10 12.55 34.36
CA SER A 584 7.40 13.76 33.93
C SER A 584 6.00 13.50 33.37
N THR A 585 5.31 12.47 33.87
CA THR A 585 3.87 12.29 33.61
C THR A 585 3.09 12.22 34.93
N SER A 586 1.98 12.96 34.97
CA SER A 586 1.09 13.22 36.11
C SER A 586 0.35 11.98 36.66
N SER A 587 0.76 10.75 36.31
CA SER A 587 0.08 9.53 36.75
C SER A 587 0.63 9.05 38.09
N SER A 588 -0.25 8.74 39.05
CA SER A 588 0.09 8.10 40.34
C SER A 588 0.68 6.68 40.21
N TRP A 589 0.62 6.08 39.01
CA TRP A 589 1.04 4.71 38.76
C TRP A 589 2.55 4.56 38.53
N GLN A 590 3.15 3.54 39.15
CA GLN A 590 4.58 3.19 39.07
C GLN A 590 4.77 1.73 38.64
N TYR A 591 5.89 1.47 37.93
CA TYR A 591 6.30 0.10 37.61
C TYR A 591 6.49 -0.73 38.88
N TRP A 592 6.16 -2.00 38.78
CA TRP A 592 6.39 -2.95 39.85
C TRP A 592 7.88 -3.32 39.90
N ASP A 593 8.42 -3.39 41.10
CA ASP A 593 9.69 -4.06 41.33
C ASP A 593 9.60 -5.51 40.81
N VAL A 594 10.64 -5.97 40.10
CA VAL A 594 10.65 -7.28 39.44
C VAL A 594 10.47 -8.42 40.45
N TYR A 595 11.05 -8.31 41.66
CA TYR A 595 10.88 -9.34 42.69
C TYR A 595 9.46 -9.32 43.25
N ARG A 596 8.92 -8.13 43.56
CA ARG A 596 7.53 -7.97 44.01
C ARG A 596 6.53 -8.54 42.98
N PHE A 597 6.74 -8.26 41.70
CA PHE A 597 5.90 -8.79 40.61
C PHE A 597 6.02 -10.31 40.49
N ASN A 598 7.24 -10.85 40.51
CA ASN A 598 7.47 -12.30 40.40
C ASN A 598 6.91 -13.07 41.61
N ASP A 599 6.95 -12.51 42.82
CA ASP A 599 6.34 -13.11 44.01
C ASP A 599 4.80 -13.16 43.87
N ALA A 600 4.19 -12.04 43.47
CA ALA A 600 2.75 -11.97 43.19
C ALA A 600 2.32 -12.97 42.10
N ILE A 601 3.03 -13.02 40.97
CA ILE A 601 2.78 -13.98 39.89
C ILE A 601 3.02 -15.41 40.34
N GLY A 602 4.04 -15.67 41.18
CA GLY A 602 4.29 -16.98 41.77
C GLY A 602 3.08 -17.49 42.53
N ILE A 603 2.52 -16.65 43.42
CA ILE A 603 1.32 -16.97 44.21
C ILE A 603 0.10 -17.24 43.29
N LEU A 604 -0.10 -16.42 42.25
CA LEU A 604 -1.21 -16.58 41.31
C LEU A 604 -1.07 -17.84 40.45
N SER A 605 0.15 -18.16 40.02
CA SER A 605 0.48 -19.33 39.21
C SER A 605 0.36 -20.62 40.01
N GLU A 606 0.80 -20.64 41.27
CA GLU A 606 0.63 -21.77 42.19
C GLU A 606 -0.85 -22.13 42.40
N ARG A 607 -1.75 -21.15 42.30
CA ARG A 607 -3.20 -21.33 42.41
C ARG A 607 -3.90 -21.54 41.06
N ASN A 608 -3.15 -21.62 39.97
CA ASN A 608 -3.66 -21.73 38.59
C ASN A 608 -4.65 -20.59 38.23
N LEU A 609 -4.51 -19.39 38.81
CA LEU A 609 -5.37 -18.23 38.51
C LEU A 609 -4.87 -17.44 37.30
N VAL A 610 -3.54 -17.41 37.14
CA VAL A 610 -2.83 -16.76 36.02
C VAL A 610 -1.74 -17.71 35.57
N ASN A 611 -1.59 -17.89 34.26
CA ASN A 611 -0.51 -18.63 33.65
C ASN A 611 0.48 -17.66 33.02
N ARG A 612 1.78 -17.90 33.17
CA ARG A 612 2.84 -17.16 32.49
C ARG A 612 3.45 -18.05 31.42
N THR A 613 3.52 -17.55 30.20
CA THR A 613 4.04 -18.26 29.04
C THR A 613 4.95 -17.37 28.22
N VAL A 614 6.04 -17.93 27.70
CA VAL A 614 6.85 -17.25 26.69
C VAL A 614 6.36 -17.70 25.32
N LEU A 615 5.79 -16.77 24.56
CA LEU A 615 5.30 -17.03 23.21
C LEU A 615 6.46 -17.33 22.26
N GLY A 616 6.17 -17.98 21.11
CA GLY A 616 7.19 -18.37 20.13
C GLY A 616 8.03 -17.22 19.55
N ASN A 617 7.59 -15.97 19.71
CA ASN A 617 8.32 -14.75 19.36
C ASN A 617 9.20 -14.19 20.50
N GLY A 618 9.32 -14.90 21.62
CA GLY A 618 10.09 -14.49 22.80
C GLY A 618 9.37 -13.52 23.74
N ILE A 619 8.11 -13.19 23.48
CA ILE A 619 7.33 -12.29 24.35
C ILE A 619 6.86 -13.07 25.58
N ASP A 620 7.26 -12.59 26.75
CA ASP A 620 6.76 -13.05 28.05
C ASP A 620 5.36 -12.47 28.30
N SER A 621 4.36 -13.35 28.36
CA SER A 621 2.96 -12.99 28.47
C SER A 621 2.26 -13.71 29.61
N LEU A 622 1.24 -13.04 30.16
CA LEU A 622 0.30 -13.61 31.11
C LEU A 622 -1.00 -13.97 30.41
N ARG A 623 -1.66 -14.99 30.94
CA ARG A 623 -2.97 -15.46 30.50
C ARG A 623 -3.84 -15.75 31.70
N THR A 624 -5.11 -15.36 31.64
CA THR A 624 -6.11 -15.70 32.65
C THR A 624 -7.40 -16.16 31.99
N HIS A 625 -8.24 -16.86 32.75
CA HIS A 625 -9.54 -17.29 32.24
C HIS A 625 -10.54 -16.12 32.28
N ARG A 626 -11.21 -15.83 31.16
CA ARG A 626 -12.19 -14.73 31.03
C ARG A 626 -13.28 -14.72 32.11
N ALA A 627 -13.82 -15.90 32.44
CA ALA A 627 -14.85 -16.00 33.46
C ALA A 627 -14.33 -15.57 34.86
N LEU A 628 -13.04 -15.78 35.14
CA LEU A 628 -12.42 -15.26 36.35
C LEU A 628 -12.30 -13.73 36.27
N GLN A 629 -11.88 -13.15 35.14
CA GLN A 629 -11.86 -11.68 34.97
C GLN A 629 -13.23 -11.05 35.21
N ILE A 630 -14.29 -11.63 34.62
CA ILE A 630 -15.67 -11.16 34.80
C ILE A 630 -16.08 -11.23 36.27
N SER A 631 -15.78 -12.33 36.97
CA SER A 631 -16.07 -12.47 38.40
C SER A 631 -15.31 -11.42 39.24
N ILE A 632 -14.05 -11.13 38.92
CA ILE A 632 -13.27 -10.08 39.59
C ILE A 632 -13.85 -8.68 39.32
N LEU A 633 -14.25 -8.37 38.07
CA LEU A 633 -14.88 -7.10 37.73
C LEU A 633 -16.21 -6.92 38.47
N GLN A 634 -17.04 -7.97 38.54
CA GLN A 634 -18.29 -7.95 39.31
C GLN A 634 -18.04 -7.73 40.82
N GLN A 635 -17.00 -8.33 41.39
CA GLN A 635 -16.61 -8.05 42.78
C GLN A 635 -16.14 -6.60 42.97
N LEU A 636 -15.47 -6.01 41.97
CA LEU A 636 -15.09 -4.60 42.00
C LEU A 636 -16.30 -3.67 41.86
N ASP A 637 -17.36 -4.08 41.16
CA ASP A 637 -18.61 -3.31 41.08
C ASP A 637 -19.31 -3.16 42.44
N GLU A 638 -19.01 -4.03 43.41
CA GLU A 638 -19.48 -3.90 44.80
C GLU A 638 -18.68 -2.84 45.60
N ASP A 639 -17.48 -2.48 45.17
CA ASP A 639 -16.58 -1.49 45.79
C ASP A 639 -16.12 -0.44 44.76
N LEU A 640 -17.01 0.48 44.44
CA LEU A 640 -16.81 1.50 43.40
C LEU A 640 -15.53 2.34 43.58
N PRO A 641 -15.15 2.79 44.81
CA PRO A 641 -13.87 3.49 45.01
C PRO A 641 -12.66 2.63 44.64
N ARG A 642 -12.66 1.35 45.02
CA ARG A 642 -11.59 0.41 44.66
C ARG A 642 -11.54 0.19 43.15
N ARG A 643 -12.70 0.00 42.51
CA ARG A 643 -12.81 -0.15 41.06
C ARG A 643 -12.25 1.06 40.31
N ALA A 644 -12.62 2.27 40.72
CA ALA A 644 -12.14 3.50 40.11
C ALA A 644 -10.61 3.64 40.23
N ALA A 645 -10.05 3.34 41.41
CA ALA A 645 -8.60 3.34 41.62
C ALA A 645 -7.89 2.31 40.71
N ARG A 646 -8.42 1.09 40.61
CA ARG A 646 -7.85 0.04 39.73
C ARG A 646 -7.94 0.40 38.26
N PHE A 647 -9.07 0.96 37.82
CA PHE A 647 -9.23 1.46 36.46
C PHE A 647 -8.19 2.53 36.13
N GLN A 648 -8.00 3.51 37.03
CA GLN A 648 -7.01 4.58 36.84
C GLN A 648 -5.57 4.04 36.78
N ASP A 649 -5.22 3.08 37.65
CA ASP A 649 -3.92 2.41 37.62
C ASP A 649 -3.70 1.70 36.27
N VAL A 650 -4.68 0.93 35.80
CA VAL A 650 -4.60 0.18 34.53
C VAL A 650 -4.51 1.13 33.33
N VAL A 651 -5.27 2.23 33.33
CA VAL A 651 -5.12 3.28 32.32
C VAL A 651 -3.68 3.83 32.33
N GLY A 652 -3.09 4.06 33.51
CA GLY A 652 -1.69 4.47 33.64
C GLY A 652 -0.69 3.45 33.07
N MET A 653 -0.90 2.15 33.33
CA MET A 653 -0.13 1.04 32.77
C MET A 653 -0.17 1.04 31.25
N VAL A 654 -1.38 1.01 30.68
CA VAL A 654 -1.59 0.96 29.23
C VAL A 654 -1.03 2.21 28.58
N ARG A 655 -1.18 3.39 29.21
CA ARG A 655 -0.63 4.64 28.67
C ARG A 655 0.88 4.62 28.54
N LYS A 656 1.61 4.09 29.53
CA LYS A 656 3.07 3.99 29.46
C LYS A 656 3.55 2.94 28.45
N ALA A 657 2.73 1.92 28.20
CA ALA A 657 3.04 0.86 27.23
C ALA A 657 2.75 1.29 25.77
N ILE A 658 1.62 1.96 25.51
CA ILE A 658 1.19 2.35 24.18
C ILE A 658 1.96 3.60 23.71
N PRO A 659 2.55 3.59 22.50
CA PRO A 659 3.20 4.77 21.93
C PRO A 659 2.23 5.94 21.77
N THR A 660 2.73 7.17 21.90
CA THR A 660 1.95 8.36 21.57
C THR A 660 1.96 8.60 20.07
N ALA A 661 0.78 8.82 19.48
CA ALA A 661 0.70 9.10 18.05
C ALA A 661 1.39 10.43 17.77
N ASN A 662 2.53 10.39 17.08
CA ASN A 662 3.20 11.61 16.68
C ASN A 662 2.43 12.28 15.53
N VAL A 663 1.68 13.33 15.86
CA VAL A 663 0.86 14.07 14.88
C VAL A 663 1.70 14.70 13.77
N VAL A 664 2.99 14.98 14.02
CA VAL A 664 3.94 15.54 13.04
C VAL A 664 4.54 14.43 12.16
N HIS A 665 4.78 13.25 12.74
CA HIS A 665 5.36 12.08 12.08
C HIS A 665 4.38 10.90 12.14
N ARG A 666 3.20 11.06 11.54
CA ARG A 666 2.04 10.16 11.61
C ARG A 666 2.27 8.71 11.13
N SER A 667 3.51 8.32 10.85
CA SER A 667 3.81 7.07 10.15
C SER A 667 5.22 6.60 10.47
N ASP A 668 5.68 6.90 11.69
CA ASP A 668 6.80 6.18 12.28
C ASP A 668 6.38 4.71 12.51
N GLU A 669 6.41 3.91 11.45
CA GLU A 669 6.04 2.49 11.46
C GLU A 669 6.87 1.69 12.47
N LYS A 670 8.02 2.22 12.91
CA LYS A 670 8.82 1.65 14.01
C LYS A 670 8.01 1.47 15.29
N GLN A 671 6.95 2.26 15.47
CA GLN A 671 6.04 2.17 16.61
C GLN A 671 4.91 1.17 16.40
N PHE A 672 4.61 0.75 15.16
CA PHE A 672 3.50 -0.17 14.88
C PHE A 672 3.62 -1.52 15.59
N PRO A 673 4.80 -2.17 15.68
CA PRO A 673 4.93 -3.38 16.46
C PRO A 673 4.56 -3.20 17.94
N GLN A 674 4.75 -1.99 18.49
CA GLN A 674 4.36 -1.69 19.87
C GLN A 674 2.86 -1.45 19.99
N PHE A 675 2.24 -0.77 19.02
CA PHE A 675 0.78 -0.67 18.94
C PHE A 675 0.14 -2.06 18.83
N GLU A 676 0.59 -2.89 17.89
CA GLU A 676 0.13 -4.27 17.68
C GLU A 676 0.24 -5.12 18.96
N LYS A 677 1.27 -4.88 19.77
CA LYS A 677 1.48 -5.57 21.04
C LYS A 677 0.48 -5.18 22.15
N TYR A 678 0.04 -3.92 22.22
CA TYR A 678 -0.75 -3.42 23.36
C TYR A 678 -2.17 -2.95 23.03
N ILE A 679 -2.53 -2.81 21.76
CA ILE A 679 -3.91 -2.49 21.36
C ILE A 679 -4.95 -3.46 21.94
N PRO A 680 -4.72 -4.79 21.99
CA PRO A 680 -5.68 -5.70 22.62
C PRO A 680 -6.01 -5.30 24.07
N GLN A 681 -5.01 -4.77 24.78
CA GLN A 681 -5.14 -4.31 26.16
C GLN A 681 -5.98 -3.04 26.25
N ALA A 682 -5.74 -2.04 25.38
CA ALA A 682 -6.58 -0.85 25.30
C ALA A 682 -8.03 -1.16 24.89
N SER A 683 -8.22 -2.10 23.96
CA SER A 683 -9.54 -2.58 23.56
C SER A 683 -10.28 -3.28 24.70
N SER A 684 -9.59 -4.05 25.54
CA SER A 684 -10.21 -4.67 26.71
C SER A 684 -10.64 -3.60 27.74
N VAL A 685 -9.79 -2.60 28.01
CA VAL A 685 -10.13 -1.48 28.90
C VAL A 685 -11.33 -0.69 28.36
N LEU A 686 -11.37 -0.42 27.05
CA LEU A 686 -12.53 0.19 26.39
C LEU A 686 -13.81 -0.63 26.61
N ARG A 687 -13.74 -1.95 26.35
CA ARG A 687 -14.89 -2.85 26.51
C ARG A 687 -15.36 -2.88 27.97
N VAL A 688 -14.44 -2.94 28.94
CA VAL A 688 -14.81 -2.90 30.36
C VAL A 688 -15.48 -1.57 30.69
N PHE A 689 -14.92 -0.45 30.23
CA PHE A 689 -15.53 0.88 30.43
C PHE A 689 -16.95 0.97 29.87
N GLU A 690 -17.19 0.46 28.65
CA GLU A 690 -18.50 0.50 27.98
C GLU A 690 -19.55 -0.40 28.65
N ASN A 691 -19.14 -1.54 29.23
CA ASN A 691 -20.04 -2.53 29.80
C ASN A 691 -20.14 -2.46 31.34
N SER A 692 -19.45 -1.51 31.98
CA SER A 692 -19.48 -1.37 33.44
C SER A 692 -20.79 -0.75 33.92
N GLU A 693 -21.45 -1.41 34.86
CA GLU A 693 -22.64 -0.90 35.55
C GLU A 693 -22.42 -0.94 37.08
N PRO A 694 -22.45 0.21 37.79
CA PRO A 694 -22.61 1.59 37.31
C PRO A 694 -21.47 2.05 36.40
N ALA A 695 -21.69 3.07 35.58
CA ALA A 695 -20.67 3.61 34.67
C ALA A 695 -19.40 4.05 35.42
N ILE A 696 -18.24 3.90 34.78
CA ILE A 696 -16.95 4.38 35.28
C ILE A 696 -16.73 5.80 34.78
N ASP A 697 -16.18 6.68 35.62
CA ASP A 697 -15.78 8.04 35.20
C ASP A 697 -14.50 7.97 34.35
N GLY A 698 -14.51 8.63 33.19
CA GLY A 698 -13.38 8.64 32.28
C GLY A 698 -12.27 9.59 32.73
N THR A 699 -11.02 9.31 32.31
CA THR A 699 -9.85 10.16 32.58
C THR A 699 -9.29 10.76 31.28
N LEU A 700 -8.52 11.85 31.38
CA LEU A 700 -7.86 12.46 30.23
C LEU A 700 -6.82 11.50 29.61
N GLU A 701 -6.12 10.74 30.44
CA GLU A 701 -5.19 9.70 30.01
C GLU A 701 -5.91 8.62 29.20
N PHE A 702 -7.09 8.19 29.64
CA PHE A 702 -7.90 7.22 28.90
C PHE A 702 -8.35 7.78 27.55
N ALA A 703 -8.88 9.01 27.51
CA ALA A 703 -9.23 9.68 26.26
C ALA A 703 -8.03 9.80 25.31
N SER A 704 -6.83 10.04 25.84
CA SER A 704 -5.59 10.09 25.05
C SER A 704 -5.21 8.74 24.45
N ILE A 705 -5.37 7.64 25.21
CA ILE A 705 -5.17 6.27 24.69
C ILE A 705 -6.13 6.00 23.54
N LEU A 706 -7.42 6.33 23.72
CA LEU A 706 -8.43 6.15 22.69
C LEU A 706 -8.10 6.95 21.43
N ASN A 707 -7.59 8.18 21.57
CA ASN A 707 -7.14 8.99 20.43
C ASN A 707 -5.97 8.37 19.67
N ASP A 708 -4.95 7.85 20.38
CA ASP A 708 -3.82 7.18 19.72
C ASP A 708 -4.24 5.88 19.03
N CYS A 709 -5.11 5.08 19.68
CA CYS A 709 -5.64 3.84 19.09
C CYS A 709 -6.56 4.12 17.89
N CYS A 710 -7.38 5.17 17.97
CA CYS A 710 -8.20 5.68 16.88
C CYS A 710 -7.30 6.07 15.69
N PHE A 711 -6.24 6.84 15.95
CA PHE A 711 -5.30 7.23 14.91
C PHE A 711 -4.60 6.02 14.25
N TYR A 712 -4.08 5.09 15.05
CA TYR A 712 -3.46 3.87 14.53
C TYR A 712 -4.44 3.06 13.67
N SER A 713 -5.69 2.91 14.13
CA SER A 713 -6.73 2.17 13.43
C SER A 713 -7.10 2.84 12.10
N PHE A 714 -7.10 4.17 12.04
CA PHE A 714 -7.26 4.90 10.79
C PHE A 714 -6.14 4.57 9.79
N VAL A 715 -4.88 4.56 10.24
CA VAL A 715 -3.73 4.23 9.37
C VAL A 715 -3.78 2.78 8.89
N LYS A 716 -4.32 1.86 9.69
CA LYS A 716 -4.53 0.46 9.31
C LYS A 716 -5.81 0.20 8.51
N ASP A 717 -6.54 1.24 8.14
CA ASP A 717 -7.81 1.15 7.40
C ASP A 717 -8.87 0.30 8.15
N ASN A 718 -8.91 0.43 9.48
CA ASN A 718 -9.91 -0.22 10.32
C ASN A 718 -10.99 0.79 10.77
N GLY A 719 -11.93 1.07 9.87
CA GLY A 719 -12.99 2.06 10.10
C GLY A 719 -13.90 1.74 11.31
N ALA A 720 -14.16 0.46 11.57
CA ALA A 720 -15.00 0.04 12.70
C ALA A 720 -14.34 0.35 14.06
N ALA A 721 -13.05 0.03 14.19
CA ALA A 721 -12.28 0.36 15.39
C ALA A 721 -12.19 1.88 15.60
N VAL A 722 -12.00 2.65 14.52
CA VAL A 722 -12.02 4.12 14.61
C VAL A 722 -13.34 4.64 15.14
N GLN A 723 -14.48 4.17 14.62
CA GLN A 723 -15.79 4.58 15.13
C GLN A 723 -15.96 4.25 16.62
N SER A 724 -15.54 3.05 17.04
CA SER A 724 -15.63 2.64 18.44
C SER A 724 -14.77 3.52 19.36
N TYR A 725 -13.48 3.69 19.06
CA TYR A 725 -12.59 4.54 19.84
C TYR A 725 -13.02 6.01 19.84
N ALA A 726 -13.47 6.54 18.70
CA ALA A 726 -13.93 7.93 18.58
C ALA A 726 -15.23 8.17 19.36
N ALA A 727 -16.21 7.27 19.27
CA ALA A 727 -17.48 7.40 19.98
C ALA A 727 -17.27 7.41 21.50
N THR A 728 -16.47 6.49 22.04
CA THR A 728 -16.23 6.43 23.48
C THR A 728 -15.26 7.51 23.95
N GLY A 729 -14.24 7.85 23.14
CA GLY A 729 -13.37 8.99 23.43
C GLY A 729 -14.14 10.31 23.49
N GLN A 730 -15.11 10.51 22.59
CA GLN A 730 -16.02 11.67 22.64
C GLN A 730 -16.85 11.67 23.93
N LYS A 731 -17.45 10.54 24.32
CA LYS A 731 -18.21 10.42 25.58
C LYS A 731 -17.35 10.78 26.80
N VAL A 732 -16.09 10.36 26.82
CA VAL A 732 -15.16 10.71 27.91
C VAL A 732 -14.81 12.20 27.88
N CYS A 733 -14.46 12.76 26.72
CA CYS A 733 -14.08 14.17 26.62
C CYS A 733 -15.20 15.14 27.03
N VAL A 734 -16.47 14.81 26.78
CA VAL A 734 -17.61 15.67 27.18
C VAL A 734 -17.93 15.63 28.68
N GLN A 735 -17.36 14.69 29.44
CA GLN A 735 -17.46 14.69 30.91
C GLN A 735 -16.66 15.84 31.53
N PHE A 736 -15.68 16.39 30.80
CA PHE A 736 -14.86 17.50 31.26
C PHE A 736 -15.50 18.86 30.93
N PRO A 737 -15.29 19.89 31.76
CA PRO A 737 -15.71 21.26 31.46
C PRO A 737 -15.19 21.77 30.10
N GLU A 738 -15.97 22.61 29.42
CA GLU A 738 -15.62 23.14 28.10
C GLU A 738 -14.33 23.98 28.06
N ASP A 739 -13.89 24.51 29.20
CA ASP A 739 -12.64 25.26 29.37
C ASP A 739 -11.41 24.35 29.55
N ASN A 740 -11.61 23.04 29.75
CA ASN A 740 -10.51 22.08 29.80
C ASN A 740 -9.84 21.93 28.43
N THR A 741 -8.74 22.65 28.24
CA THR A 741 -8.04 22.74 26.94
C THR A 741 -7.53 21.37 26.46
N ALA A 742 -7.07 20.50 27.37
CA ALA A 742 -6.57 19.18 27.01
C ALA A 742 -7.70 18.28 26.47
N ALA A 743 -8.85 18.25 27.14
CA ALA A 743 -10.03 17.50 26.68
C ALA A 743 -10.50 18.00 25.31
N GLN A 744 -10.54 19.31 25.09
CA GLN A 744 -10.97 19.91 23.82
C GLN A 744 -10.00 19.60 22.67
N VAL A 745 -8.68 19.55 22.93
CA VAL A 745 -7.67 19.15 21.94
C VAL A 745 -7.86 17.68 21.53
N ILE A 746 -8.00 16.77 22.50
CA ILE A 746 -8.22 15.34 22.24
C ILE A 746 -9.53 15.13 21.49
N LEU A 747 -10.61 15.80 21.91
CA LEU A 747 -11.90 15.74 21.22
C LEU A 747 -11.79 16.18 19.76
N ALA A 748 -11.09 17.28 19.49
CA ALA A 748 -10.89 17.76 18.12
C ALA A 748 -10.10 16.74 17.26
N ASP A 749 -9.09 16.06 17.81
CA ASP A 749 -8.31 15.03 17.11
C ASP A 749 -9.15 13.77 16.81
N LEU A 750 -9.98 13.33 17.76
CA LEU A 750 -10.91 12.22 17.58
C LEU A 750 -11.95 12.50 16.50
N LEU A 751 -12.63 13.66 16.57
CA LEU A 751 -13.65 14.05 15.59
C LEU A 751 -13.06 14.24 14.20
N GLN A 752 -11.82 14.73 14.11
CA GLN A 752 -11.12 14.87 12.84
C GLN A 752 -10.83 13.52 12.19
N THR A 753 -10.38 12.54 12.97
CA THR A 753 -10.11 11.19 12.47
C THR A 753 -11.41 10.48 12.07
N LEU A 754 -12.49 10.69 12.83
CA LEU A 754 -13.83 10.16 12.52
C LEU A 754 -14.40 10.76 11.22
N SER A 755 -14.32 12.08 11.05
CA SER A 755 -14.76 12.79 9.84
C SER A 755 -14.11 12.20 8.58
N GLN A 756 -12.81 11.93 8.63
CA GLN A 756 -12.05 11.36 7.50
C GLN A 756 -12.47 9.93 7.12
N ILE A 757 -13.04 9.15 8.04
CA ILE A 757 -13.58 7.82 7.71
C ILE A 757 -15.03 7.91 7.25
N LEU A 758 -15.85 8.72 7.91
CA LEU A 758 -17.27 8.83 7.59
C LEU A 758 -17.51 9.25 6.14
N HIS A 759 -16.64 10.08 5.56
CA HIS A 759 -16.79 10.48 4.16
C HIS A 759 -16.68 9.31 3.17
N TYR A 760 -15.99 8.21 3.52
CA TYR A 760 -15.87 7.03 2.66
C TYR A 760 -17.07 6.09 2.77
N LEU A 761 -17.87 6.20 3.84
CA LEU A 761 -18.84 5.17 4.19
C LEU A 761 -20.18 5.30 3.46
N SER A 762 -20.78 6.51 3.38
CA SER A 762 -22.06 6.70 2.70
C SER A 762 -22.34 8.19 2.41
N ASP A 763 -23.42 8.48 1.69
CA ASP A 763 -23.91 9.85 1.52
C ASP A 763 -24.31 10.52 2.84
N ALA A 764 -24.93 9.77 3.75
CA ALA A 764 -25.20 10.26 5.11
C ALA A 764 -23.88 10.50 5.87
N GLY A 765 -22.91 9.60 5.71
CA GLY A 765 -21.57 9.74 6.29
C GLY A 765 -20.82 10.97 5.81
N ARG A 766 -20.91 11.34 4.51
CA ARG A 766 -20.32 12.59 3.99
C ARG A 766 -20.98 13.84 4.58
N ARG A 767 -22.30 13.83 4.77
CA ARG A 767 -22.99 14.95 5.44
C ARG A 767 -22.54 15.12 6.89
N GLU A 768 -22.45 14.01 7.62
CA GLU A 768 -21.91 14.01 8.98
C GLU A 768 -20.43 14.43 9.01
N ALA A 769 -19.61 13.96 8.06
CA ALA A 769 -18.20 14.33 7.93
C ALA A 769 -18.02 15.84 7.75
N LEU A 770 -18.87 16.49 6.94
CA LEU A 770 -18.88 17.95 6.75
C LEU A 770 -19.20 18.69 8.05
N GLU A 771 -20.24 18.27 8.79
CA GLU A 771 -20.60 18.86 10.08
C GLU A 771 -19.46 18.73 11.10
N LEU A 772 -18.83 17.55 11.16
CA LEU A 772 -17.67 17.30 12.02
C LEU A 772 -16.47 18.16 11.63
N ALA A 773 -16.14 18.28 10.35
CA ALA A 773 -15.03 19.10 9.87
C ALA A 773 -15.24 20.59 10.21
N GLN A 774 -16.46 21.10 10.08
CA GLN A 774 -16.83 22.45 10.51
C GLN A 774 -16.64 22.64 12.02
N ARG A 775 -17.11 21.68 12.82
CA ARG A 775 -16.96 21.69 14.27
C ARG A 775 -15.48 21.67 14.70
N VAL A 776 -14.67 20.80 14.09
CA VAL A 776 -13.23 20.72 14.37
C VAL A 776 -12.54 22.05 14.07
N LEU A 777 -12.82 22.67 12.91
CA LEU A 777 -12.23 23.96 12.57
C LEU A 777 -12.64 25.06 13.56
N ALA A 778 -13.91 25.09 13.98
CA ALA A 778 -14.39 26.03 14.99
C ALA A 778 -13.68 25.84 16.34
N MET A 779 -13.51 24.59 16.79
CA MET A 779 -12.77 24.26 18.01
C MET A 779 -11.31 24.73 17.95
N ARG A 780 -10.62 24.48 16.83
CA ARG A 780 -9.22 24.91 16.64
C ARG A 780 -9.10 26.44 16.58
N LYS A 781 -10.04 27.13 15.93
CA LYS A 781 -10.11 28.61 15.94
C LYS A 781 -10.31 29.16 17.35
N LYS A 782 -11.24 28.59 18.12
CA LYS A 782 -11.48 28.97 19.52
C LYS A 782 -10.23 28.78 20.38
N ALA A 783 -9.51 27.66 20.20
CA ALA A 783 -8.29 27.35 20.95
C ALA A 783 -7.11 28.30 20.64
N LEU A 784 -7.08 28.90 19.45
CA LEU A 784 -6.05 29.86 19.03
C LEU A 784 -6.48 31.32 19.21
N ALA A 785 -7.72 31.58 19.65
CA ALA A 785 -8.25 32.91 19.81
C ALA A 785 -7.41 33.73 20.81
N GLY A 786 -6.92 34.89 20.38
CA GLY A 786 -6.07 35.76 21.20
C GLY A 786 -4.58 35.39 21.22
N ILE A 787 -4.16 34.32 20.55
CA ILE A 787 -2.75 33.95 20.37
C ILE A 787 -2.26 34.46 19.00
N PRO A 788 -1.29 35.40 18.95
CA PRO A 788 -0.69 35.83 17.70
C PRO A 788 -0.08 34.67 16.89
N GLU A 789 -0.23 34.70 15.56
CA GLU A 789 0.17 33.60 14.66
C GLU A 789 1.68 33.27 14.74
N ASP A 790 2.52 34.28 14.99
CA ASP A 790 3.97 34.14 15.19
C ASP A 790 4.33 33.33 16.45
N LYS A 791 3.39 33.15 17.38
CA LYS A 791 3.57 32.38 18.62
C LYS A 791 2.95 30.99 18.57
N TRP A 792 2.37 30.58 17.45
CA TRP A 792 1.80 29.24 17.32
C TRP A 792 2.90 28.19 17.39
N THR A 793 2.65 27.13 18.15
CA THR A 793 3.53 25.95 18.14
C THR A 793 3.44 25.24 16.79
N LYS A 794 4.48 24.51 16.39
CA LYS A 794 4.49 23.71 15.16
C LYS A 794 3.28 22.78 15.06
N LEU A 795 2.88 22.17 16.18
CA LEU A 795 1.72 21.27 16.24
C LEU A 795 0.40 22.02 16.01
N GLN A 796 0.22 23.19 16.63
CA GLN A 796 -0.96 24.03 16.42
C GLN A 796 -1.09 24.47 14.96
N THR A 797 0.01 24.91 14.35
CA THR A 797 0.04 25.32 12.93
C THR A 797 -0.36 24.16 12.00
N ILE A 798 0.18 22.95 12.23
CA ILE A 798 -0.16 21.76 11.43
C ILE A 798 -1.63 21.36 11.63
N ASN A 799 -2.11 21.30 12.87
CA ASN A 799 -3.50 20.92 13.16
C ASN A 799 -4.50 21.93 12.59
N PHE A 800 -4.16 23.23 12.64
CA PHE A 800 -4.98 24.28 12.06
C PHE A 800 -5.04 24.19 10.53
N ALA A 801 -3.90 24.03 9.86
CA ALA A 801 -3.85 23.85 8.40
C ALA A 801 -4.62 22.60 7.97
N ARG A 802 -4.50 21.50 8.72
CA ARG A 802 -5.22 20.27 8.41
C ARG A 802 -6.72 20.40 8.56
N ALA A 803 -7.21 21.08 9.60
CA ALA A 803 -8.65 21.34 9.75
C ALA A 803 -9.23 22.16 8.58
N HIS A 804 -8.44 23.08 7.98
CA HIS A 804 -8.85 23.80 6.77
C HIS A 804 -8.87 22.86 5.54
N ALA A 805 -7.85 22.02 5.37
CA ALA A 805 -7.79 21.08 4.26
C ALA A 805 -8.93 20.05 4.32
N ASP A 806 -9.20 19.48 5.50
CA ASP A 806 -10.29 18.52 5.71
C ASP A 806 -11.65 19.18 5.40
N LEU A 807 -11.93 20.38 5.94
CA LEU A 807 -13.17 21.09 5.62
C LEU A 807 -13.28 21.47 4.13
N GLY A 808 -12.17 21.89 3.52
CA GLY A 808 -12.12 22.19 2.09
C GLY A 808 -12.45 20.97 1.23
N TRP A 809 -11.97 19.79 1.63
CA TRP A 809 -12.31 18.52 0.99
C TRP A 809 -13.80 18.19 1.13
N GLU A 810 -14.35 18.24 2.35
CA GLU A 810 -15.77 17.94 2.56
C GLU A 810 -16.71 18.92 1.83
N LEU A 811 -16.34 20.20 1.72
CA LEU A 811 -17.07 21.18 0.91
C LEU A 811 -17.01 20.86 -0.59
N CYS A 812 -15.88 20.34 -1.08
CA CYS A 812 -15.76 19.86 -2.45
C CYS A 812 -16.65 18.64 -2.68
N GLU A 813 -16.66 17.68 -1.75
CA GLU A 813 -17.56 16.52 -1.78
C GLU A 813 -19.05 16.91 -1.79
N ALA A 814 -19.40 17.99 -1.07
CA ALA A 814 -20.73 18.58 -1.06
C ALA A 814 -21.05 19.52 -2.24
N ASP A 815 -20.22 19.56 -3.29
CA ASP A 815 -20.36 20.40 -4.48
C ASP A 815 -20.44 21.92 -4.18
N ARG A 816 -19.69 22.39 -3.18
CA ARG A 816 -19.56 23.80 -2.76
C ARG A 816 -18.13 24.34 -2.92
N PRO A 817 -17.56 24.31 -4.14
CA PRO A 817 -16.14 24.63 -4.35
C PRO A 817 -15.77 26.10 -4.05
N SER A 818 -16.70 27.04 -4.21
CA SER A 818 -16.46 28.46 -3.93
C SER A 818 -16.13 28.74 -2.46
N GLU A 819 -16.69 27.95 -1.54
CA GLU A 819 -16.41 28.06 -0.11
C GLU A 819 -15.09 27.39 0.28
N ALA A 820 -14.63 26.41 -0.51
CA ALA A 820 -13.39 25.68 -0.27
C ALA A 820 -12.13 26.44 -0.70
N GLU A 821 -12.23 27.33 -1.71
CA GLU A 821 -11.08 28.02 -2.30
C GLU A 821 -10.25 28.81 -1.27
N GLY A 822 -10.90 29.61 -0.42
CA GLY A 822 -10.23 30.37 0.64
C GLY A 822 -9.57 29.50 1.71
N LEU A 823 -10.13 28.31 1.98
CA LEU A 823 -9.57 27.35 2.94
C LEU A 823 -8.27 26.74 2.43
N TYR A 824 -8.23 26.33 1.16
CA TYR A 824 -7.02 25.78 0.54
C TYR A 824 -5.93 26.83 0.36
N GLN A 825 -6.28 28.08 0.02
CA GLN A 825 -5.30 29.15 -0.04
C GLN A 825 -4.60 29.35 1.31
N THR A 826 -5.37 29.35 2.41
CA THR A 826 -4.83 29.41 3.77
C THR A 826 -3.86 28.25 4.04
N CYS A 827 -4.19 27.04 3.58
CA CYS A 827 -3.32 25.86 3.74
C CYS A 827 -2.00 26.01 2.96
N VAL A 828 -2.07 26.45 1.69
CA VAL A 828 -0.90 26.68 0.83
C VAL A 828 0.04 27.67 1.50
N ASP A 829 -0.48 28.80 1.98
CA ASP A 829 0.32 29.85 2.64
C ASP A 829 1.01 29.33 3.91
N ILE A 830 0.34 28.47 4.69
CA ILE A 830 0.92 27.86 5.90
C ILE A 830 2.04 26.88 5.53
N TYR A 831 1.79 25.93 4.62
CA TYR A 831 2.77 24.89 4.29
C TYR A 831 3.95 25.42 3.48
N GLN A 832 3.73 26.48 2.68
CA GLN A 832 4.81 27.18 1.98
C GLN A 832 5.74 27.88 2.98
N ARG A 833 5.21 28.59 3.99
CA ARG A 833 6.02 29.18 5.07
C ARG A 833 6.75 28.11 5.91
N ALA A 834 6.17 26.93 6.05
CA ALA A 834 6.76 25.81 6.78
C ALA A 834 7.83 25.02 5.97
N ASN A 835 8.08 25.36 4.71
CA ASN A 835 8.98 24.63 3.79
C ASN A 835 8.69 23.12 3.73
N ALA A 836 7.41 22.73 3.72
CA ALA A 836 6.98 21.33 3.73
C ALA A 836 6.63 20.85 2.31
N GLU A 837 7.64 20.63 1.47
CA GLU A 837 7.50 20.39 0.01
C GLU A 837 6.47 19.33 -0.39
N ILE A 838 6.56 18.09 0.12
CA ILE A 838 5.59 17.02 -0.18
C ILE A 838 4.18 17.37 0.29
N ARG A 839 4.05 17.98 1.48
CA ARG A 839 2.73 18.39 2.02
C ARG A 839 2.12 19.50 1.18
N LEU A 840 2.94 20.44 0.73
CA LEU A 840 2.51 21.52 -0.16
C LEU A 840 1.95 20.94 -1.47
N ILE A 841 2.66 19.98 -2.08
CA ILE A 841 2.19 19.30 -3.30
C ILE A 841 0.84 18.61 -3.05
N LEU A 842 0.69 17.87 -1.95
CA LEU A 842 -0.59 17.21 -1.61
C LEU A 842 -1.73 18.22 -1.40
N ILE A 843 -1.48 19.33 -0.72
CA ILE A 843 -2.48 20.39 -0.54
C ILE A 843 -2.84 21.06 -1.87
N GLN A 844 -1.86 21.31 -2.73
CA GLN A 844 -2.09 21.85 -4.08
C GLN A 844 -2.84 20.84 -4.97
N THR A 845 -2.64 19.54 -4.76
CA THR A 845 -3.39 18.50 -5.46
C THR A 845 -4.84 18.43 -4.97
N ASN A 846 -5.08 18.61 -3.67
CA ASN A 846 -6.46 18.73 -3.16
C ASN A 846 -7.14 20.02 -3.65
N GLN A 847 -6.40 21.14 -3.72
CA GLN A 847 -6.89 22.40 -4.30
C GLN A 847 -7.24 22.25 -5.78
N LEU A 848 -6.51 21.43 -6.54
CA LEU A 848 -6.80 21.13 -7.94
C LEU A 848 -8.22 20.59 -8.13
N MET A 849 -8.72 19.76 -7.20
CA MET A 849 -10.11 19.26 -7.23
C MET A 849 -11.15 20.35 -7.04
N VAL A 850 -10.82 21.41 -6.30
CA VAL A 850 -11.68 22.58 -6.13
C VAL A 850 -11.72 23.39 -7.41
N LEU A 851 -10.58 23.62 -8.05
CA LEU A 851 -10.49 24.36 -9.31
C LEU A 851 -11.24 23.65 -10.44
N SER A 852 -11.10 22.33 -10.55
CA SER A 852 -11.79 21.54 -11.57
C SER A 852 -13.30 21.56 -11.36
N THR A 853 -13.78 21.38 -10.13
CA THR A 853 -15.21 21.44 -9.80
C THR A 853 -15.79 22.84 -10.02
N ALA A 854 -14.98 23.90 -9.81
CA ALA A 854 -15.34 25.28 -10.13
C ALA A 854 -15.24 25.62 -11.63
N GLN A 855 -14.87 24.66 -12.49
CA GLN A 855 -14.74 24.84 -13.94
C GLN A 855 -13.71 25.92 -14.35
N LYS A 856 -12.65 26.12 -13.54
CA LYS A 856 -11.52 27.00 -13.89
C LYS A 856 -10.52 26.24 -14.77
N VAL A 857 -10.86 26.08 -16.05
CA VAL A 857 -10.15 25.18 -17.00
C VAL A 857 -8.65 25.49 -17.12
N ALA A 858 -8.28 26.76 -17.31
CA ALA A 858 -6.87 27.15 -17.50
C ALA A 858 -6.04 26.86 -16.24
N ASP A 859 -6.51 27.33 -15.09
CA ASP A 859 -5.87 27.14 -13.79
C ASP A 859 -5.74 25.65 -13.44
N THR A 860 -6.78 24.86 -13.74
CA THR A 860 -6.77 23.39 -13.51
C THR A 860 -5.68 22.72 -14.34
N ARG A 861 -5.57 23.03 -15.63
CA ARG A 861 -4.55 22.44 -16.51
C ARG A 861 -3.13 22.81 -16.08
N GLU A 862 -2.92 24.07 -15.73
CA GLU A 862 -1.61 24.55 -15.28
C GLU A 862 -1.21 23.89 -13.95
N GLN A 863 -2.11 23.88 -12.97
CA GLN A 863 -1.84 23.31 -11.66
C GLN A 863 -1.65 21.79 -11.73
N ALA A 864 -2.44 21.06 -12.53
CA ALA A 864 -2.27 19.62 -12.74
C ALA A 864 -0.86 19.29 -13.27
N ARG A 865 -0.39 20.03 -14.28
CA ARG A 865 0.98 19.86 -14.81
C ARG A 865 2.05 20.20 -13.78
N SER A 866 1.82 21.24 -12.99
CA SER A 866 2.75 21.68 -11.95
C SER A 866 2.91 20.62 -10.85
N VAL A 867 1.81 20.13 -10.26
CA VAL A 867 1.87 19.17 -9.15
C VAL A 867 2.40 17.81 -9.58
N VAL A 868 2.07 17.35 -10.79
CA VAL A 868 2.60 16.08 -11.34
C VAL A 868 4.11 16.17 -11.57
N ARG A 869 4.60 17.24 -12.21
CA ARG A 869 6.05 17.44 -12.39
C ARG A 869 6.79 17.57 -11.06
N ALA A 870 6.17 18.26 -10.09
CA ALA A 870 6.77 18.46 -8.78
C ALA A 870 6.88 17.15 -7.99
N ILE A 871 5.89 16.25 -8.06
CA ILE A 871 5.99 14.96 -7.35
C ILE A 871 6.96 14.01 -8.05
N GLU A 872 7.01 14.00 -9.39
CA GLU A 872 7.89 13.15 -10.19
C GLU A 872 9.37 13.55 -10.07
N SER A 873 9.68 14.80 -9.71
CA SER A 873 11.06 15.24 -9.49
C SER A 873 11.62 14.81 -8.13
N ILE A 874 10.75 14.46 -7.17
CA ILE A 874 11.14 14.16 -5.78
C ILE A 874 10.88 12.71 -5.36
N ALA A 875 10.08 11.96 -6.11
CA ALA A 875 9.69 10.58 -5.79
C ALA A 875 9.68 9.69 -7.04
N ASP A 876 10.16 8.45 -6.89
CA ASP A 876 10.15 7.44 -7.94
C ASP A 876 8.73 7.02 -8.33
N ASP A 877 8.57 6.47 -9.53
CA ASP A 877 7.29 6.02 -10.08
C ASP A 877 6.55 5.00 -9.21
N ASP A 878 7.29 4.17 -8.47
CA ASP A 878 6.70 3.16 -7.58
C ASP A 878 6.15 3.76 -6.27
N ASN A 879 6.39 5.05 -6.01
CA ASN A 879 5.95 5.70 -4.78
C ASN A 879 4.41 5.88 -4.75
N PRO A 880 3.70 5.38 -3.72
CA PRO A 880 2.24 5.50 -3.63
C PRO A 880 1.73 6.94 -3.71
N ILE A 881 2.49 7.92 -3.23
CA ILE A 881 2.12 9.35 -3.27
C ILE A 881 2.01 9.83 -4.72
N VAL A 882 2.92 9.37 -5.60
CA VAL A 882 2.86 9.68 -7.03
C VAL A 882 1.55 9.15 -7.62
N SER A 883 1.12 7.94 -7.23
CA SER A 883 -0.16 7.38 -7.67
C SER A 883 -1.37 8.21 -7.21
N VAL A 884 -1.31 8.79 -6.01
CA VAL A 884 -2.39 9.63 -5.47
C VAL A 884 -2.47 10.95 -6.23
N VAL A 885 -1.33 11.62 -6.43
CA VAL A 885 -1.25 12.90 -7.14
C VAL A 885 -1.69 12.73 -8.60
N ARG A 886 -1.18 11.71 -9.30
CA ARG A 886 -1.56 11.42 -10.69
C ARG A 886 -3.04 11.09 -10.82
N PHE A 887 -3.61 10.34 -9.88
CA PHE A 887 -5.03 9.96 -9.91
C PHE A 887 -5.97 11.15 -9.70
N GLN A 888 -5.68 12.01 -8.73
CA GLN A 888 -6.46 13.22 -8.53
C GLN A 888 -6.30 14.20 -9.70
N ALA A 889 -5.08 14.32 -10.26
CA ALA A 889 -4.84 15.11 -11.46
C ALA A 889 -5.60 14.58 -12.68
N SER A 890 -5.64 13.26 -12.90
CA SER A 890 -6.40 12.67 -14.01
C SER A 890 -7.90 12.94 -13.88
N LEU A 891 -8.45 12.84 -12.67
CA LEU A 891 -9.84 13.17 -12.39
C LEU A 891 -10.14 14.65 -12.65
N ALA A 892 -9.29 15.55 -12.13
CA ALA A 892 -9.48 16.98 -12.31
C ALA A 892 -9.42 17.41 -13.78
N LEU A 893 -8.47 16.85 -14.55
CA LEU A 893 -8.33 17.09 -15.99
C LEU A 893 -9.55 16.56 -16.76
N PHE A 894 -10.05 15.38 -16.40
CA PHE A 894 -11.27 14.85 -16.99
C PHE A 894 -12.47 15.76 -16.71
N THR A 895 -12.61 16.27 -15.48
CA THR A 895 -13.72 17.16 -15.10
C THR A 895 -13.79 18.43 -15.97
N VAL A 896 -12.65 18.94 -16.44
CA VAL A 896 -12.57 20.13 -17.30
C VAL A 896 -12.49 19.79 -18.81
N GLY A 897 -12.69 18.52 -19.19
CA GLY A 897 -12.76 18.06 -20.57
C GLY A 897 -11.41 17.75 -21.24
N ASP A 898 -10.31 17.63 -20.48
CA ASP A 898 -8.99 17.25 -21.00
C ASP A 898 -8.81 15.72 -20.99
N VAL A 899 -9.59 15.04 -21.84
CA VAL A 899 -9.73 13.57 -21.85
C VAL A 899 -8.42 12.86 -22.20
N GLU A 900 -7.62 13.41 -23.11
CA GLU A 900 -6.36 12.80 -23.58
C GLU A 900 -5.33 12.69 -22.44
N GLU A 901 -5.07 13.79 -21.74
CA GLU A 901 -4.11 13.79 -20.64
C GLU A 901 -4.67 13.05 -19.41
N ALA A 902 -6.00 13.12 -19.17
CA ALA A 902 -6.66 12.31 -18.15
C ALA A 902 -6.48 10.80 -18.41
N LEU A 903 -6.64 10.35 -19.65
CA LEU A 903 -6.42 8.97 -20.05
C LEU A 903 -4.97 8.54 -19.84
N ARG A 904 -4.01 9.37 -20.27
CA ARG A 904 -2.57 9.11 -20.09
C ARG A 904 -2.20 8.90 -18.62
N LEU A 905 -2.61 9.83 -17.74
CA LEU A 905 -2.34 9.72 -16.30
C LEU A 905 -3.12 8.56 -15.67
N GLY A 906 -4.37 8.34 -16.08
CA GLY A 906 -5.21 7.26 -15.58
C GLY A 906 -4.60 5.88 -15.83
N LEU A 907 -4.05 5.64 -17.03
CA LEU A 907 -3.38 4.39 -17.39
C LEU A 907 -2.14 4.13 -16.52
N LEU A 908 -1.30 5.16 -16.29
CA LEU A 908 -0.14 5.05 -15.41
C LEU A 908 -0.54 4.68 -13.99
N VAL A 909 -1.58 5.32 -13.45
CA VAL A 909 -2.10 5.02 -12.11
C VAL A 909 -2.64 3.60 -12.03
N PHE A 910 -3.44 3.17 -13.02
CA PHE A 910 -4.01 1.83 -13.04
C PHE A 910 -2.93 0.75 -13.06
N GLN A 911 -1.89 0.94 -13.88
CA GLN A 911 -0.75 0.03 -13.93
C GLN A 911 -0.01 -0.01 -12.59
N GLN A 912 0.32 1.15 -12.04
CA GLN A 912 1.05 1.27 -10.77
C GLN A 912 0.27 0.61 -9.62
N ARG A 913 -1.03 0.91 -9.49
CA ARG A 913 -1.87 0.35 -8.42
C ARG A 913 -2.13 -1.14 -8.62
N SER A 914 -2.32 -1.61 -9.85
CA SER A 914 -2.49 -3.04 -10.14
C SER A 914 -1.23 -3.84 -9.79
N ALA A 915 -0.05 -3.31 -10.12
CA ALA A 915 1.22 -3.94 -9.81
C ALA A 915 1.50 -3.96 -8.29
N ALA A 916 1.20 -2.86 -7.60
CA ALA A 916 1.51 -2.72 -6.17
C ALA A 916 0.47 -3.38 -5.24
N LEU A 917 -0.82 -3.30 -5.58
CA LEU A 917 -1.93 -3.66 -4.67
C LEU A 917 -2.73 -4.90 -5.12
N GLY A 918 -2.54 -5.32 -6.38
CA GLY A 918 -3.34 -6.35 -7.05
C GLY A 918 -4.57 -5.75 -7.76
N LYS A 919 -5.00 -6.40 -8.86
CA LYS A 919 -6.11 -5.92 -9.71
C LYS A 919 -7.46 -5.85 -8.97
N SER A 920 -7.69 -6.74 -8.01
CA SER A 920 -8.91 -6.75 -7.19
C SER A 920 -8.85 -5.79 -5.99
N ASN A 921 -7.83 -4.92 -5.87
CA ASN A 921 -7.80 -3.90 -4.82
C ASN A 921 -8.72 -2.71 -5.18
N ASN A 922 -9.43 -2.15 -4.19
CA ASN A 922 -10.38 -1.04 -4.40
C ASN A 922 -9.76 0.17 -5.13
N LEU A 923 -8.51 0.54 -4.80
CA LEU A 923 -7.84 1.67 -5.45
C LEU A 923 -7.46 1.35 -6.91
N ALA A 924 -7.13 0.09 -7.19
CA ALA A 924 -6.87 -0.41 -8.54
C ALA A 924 -8.17 -0.44 -9.36
N LEU A 925 -9.26 -0.96 -8.79
CA LEU A 925 -10.59 -0.96 -9.41
C LEU A 925 -11.10 0.45 -9.68
N ALA A 926 -10.93 1.39 -8.74
CA ALA A 926 -11.29 2.79 -8.94
C ALA A 926 -10.49 3.42 -10.10
N SER A 927 -9.19 3.15 -10.20
CA SER A 927 -8.38 3.61 -11.34
C SER A 927 -8.78 2.94 -12.66
N GLN A 928 -9.11 1.64 -12.65
CA GLN A 928 -9.55 0.90 -13.83
C GLN A 928 -10.89 1.42 -14.34
N TYR A 929 -11.83 1.66 -13.42
CA TYR A 929 -13.12 2.29 -13.71
C TYR A 929 -12.91 3.65 -14.37
N CYS A 930 -12.07 4.52 -13.80
CA CYS A 930 -11.77 5.84 -14.38
C CYS A 930 -11.22 5.71 -15.81
N VAL A 931 -10.24 4.84 -16.03
CA VAL A 931 -9.68 4.58 -17.37
C VAL A 931 -10.76 4.12 -18.35
N ALA A 932 -11.67 3.23 -17.92
CA ALA A 932 -12.76 2.79 -18.77
C ALA A 932 -13.73 3.94 -19.14
N VAL A 933 -14.01 4.86 -18.20
CA VAL A 933 -14.82 6.05 -18.47
C VAL A 933 -14.09 7.01 -19.43
N TYR A 934 -12.78 7.18 -19.28
CA TYR A 934 -11.97 8.00 -20.17
C TYR A 934 -11.98 7.43 -21.60
N LEU A 935 -11.82 6.11 -21.76
CA LEU A 935 -11.91 5.41 -23.04
C LEU A 935 -13.30 5.51 -23.68
N GLN A 936 -14.35 5.39 -22.87
CA GLN A 936 -15.73 5.62 -23.32
C GLN A 936 -15.90 7.02 -23.90
N ASN A 937 -15.28 8.04 -23.28
CA ASN A 937 -15.34 9.43 -23.72
C ASN A 937 -14.45 9.74 -24.94
N SER A 938 -13.37 8.99 -25.13
CA SER A 938 -12.52 9.08 -26.32
C SER A 938 -13.08 8.28 -27.52
N GLY A 939 -14.16 7.51 -27.32
CA GLY A 939 -14.84 6.73 -28.36
C GLY A 939 -14.37 5.28 -28.50
N ASP A 940 -13.45 4.81 -27.67
CA ASP A 940 -13.01 3.40 -27.66
C ASP A 940 -13.95 2.55 -26.78
N LEU A 941 -15.12 2.25 -27.34
CA LEU A 941 -16.18 1.50 -26.65
C LEU A 941 -15.79 0.04 -26.39
N GLU A 942 -14.93 -0.55 -27.23
CA GLU A 942 -14.51 -1.94 -27.09
C GLU A 942 -13.63 -2.13 -25.85
N GLN A 943 -12.58 -1.32 -25.71
CA GLN A 943 -11.72 -1.38 -24.53
C GLN A 943 -12.44 -0.92 -23.27
N ALA A 944 -13.29 0.12 -23.36
CA ALA A 944 -14.10 0.57 -22.23
C ALA A 944 -15.01 -0.56 -21.72
N GLY A 945 -15.71 -1.25 -22.62
CA GLY A 945 -16.59 -2.36 -22.27
C GLY A 945 -15.85 -3.52 -21.63
N LYS A 946 -14.64 -3.83 -22.14
CA LYS A 946 -13.77 -4.85 -21.58
C LYS A 946 -13.34 -4.53 -20.15
N LEU A 947 -12.81 -3.33 -19.91
CA LEU A 947 -12.37 -2.92 -18.58
C LEU A 947 -13.53 -2.88 -17.59
N LEU A 948 -14.72 -2.40 -17.99
CA LEU A 948 -15.90 -2.42 -17.11
C LEU A 948 -16.36 -3.85 -16.75
N LYS A 949 -16.24 -4.81 -17.67
CA LYS A 949 -16.51 -6.23 -17.40
C LYS A 949 -15.50 -6.82 -16.42
N GLU A 950 -14.20 -6.59 -16.65
CA GLU A 950 -13.14 -7.03 -15.73
C GLU A 950 -13.30 -6.45 -14.32
N VAL A 951 -13.71 -5.19 -14.25
CA VAL A 951 -14.02 -4.48 -13.01
C VAL A 951 -15.22 -5.11 -12.30
N LEU A 952 -16.28 -5.48 -13.00
CA LEU A 952 -17.43 -6.20 -12.44
C LEU A 952 -17.05 -7.59 -11.94
N ASP A 953 -16.27 -8.34 -12.71
CA ASP A 953 -15.81 -9.68 -12.33
C ASP A 953 -14.91 -9.63 -11.08
N ALA A 954 -14.04 -8.63 -11.01
CA ALA A 954 -13.17 -8.42 -9.86
C ALA A 954 -13.92 -7.83 -8.63
N SER A 955 -14.98 -7.04 -8.84
CA SER A 955 -15.75 -6.40 -7.76
C SER A 955 -16.34 -7.39 -6.77
N GLY A 956 -16.79 -8.55 -7.26
CA GLY A 956 -17.34 -9.63 -6.42
C GLY A 956 -16.31 -10.34 -5.54
N GLN A 957 -15.02 -9.99 -5.67
CA GLN A 957 -13.92 -10.55 -4.90
C GLN A 957 -13.39 -9.57 -3.84
N THR A 958 -14.02 -8.40 -3.70
CA THR A 958 -13.56 -7.30 -2.85
C THR A 958 -14.42 -7.05 -1.62
N ASP A 959 -13.74 -6.69 -0.53
CA ASP A 959 -14.29 -6.35 0.80
C ASP A 959 -15.19 -5.12 0.89
N TYR A 960 -14.89 -4.17 0.02
CA TYR A 960 -15.07 -2.75 0.35
C TYR A 960 -15.53 -1.92 -0.84
N TRP A 961 -15.72 -2.53 -2.01
CA TRP A 961 -16.32 -1.83 -3.11
C TRP A 961 -17.84 -1.88 -3.00
N ARG A 962 -18.45 -0.72 -2.79
CA ARG A 962 -19.81 -0.62 -2.29
C ARG A 962 -20.82 -1.00 -3.36
N GLU A 963 -22.04 -1.27 -2.94
CA GLU A 963 -23.16 -1.51 -3.86
C GLU A 963 -23.31 -0.32 -4.84
N GLU A 964 -23.12 0.91 -4.37
CA GLU A 964 -23.16 2.10 -5.22
C GLU A 964 -22.09 2.10 -6.30
N ASP A 965 -20.89 1.63 -5.96
CA ASP A 965 -19.79 1.52 -6.90
C ASP A 965 -20.09 0.45 -7.98
N ILE A 966 -20.61 -0.71 -7.58
CA ILE A 966 -20.97 -1.81 -8.49
C ILE A 966 -22.12 -1.41 -9.43
N ILE A 967 -23.19 -0.82 -8.89
CA ILE A 967 -24.34 -0.39 -9.69
C ILE A 967 -23.93 0.66 -10.72
N ARG A 968 -23.06 1.60 -10.33
CA ARG A 968 -22.50 2.61 -11.24
C ARG A 968 -21.71 1.98 -12.39
N VAL A 969 -20.92 0.95 -12.12
CA VAL A 969 -20.20 0.19 -13.17
C VAL A 969 -21.17 -0.50 -14.11
N LYS A 970 -22.21 -1.17 -13.58
CA LYS A 970 -23.24 -1.84 -14.40
C LYS A 970 -23.96 -0.87 -15.33
N PHE A 971 -24.27 0.34 -14.83
CA PHE A 971 -24.89 1.38 -15.63
C PHE A 971 -23.94 1.89 -16.73
N ARG A 972 -22.66 2.15 -16.41
CA ARG A 972 -21.66 2.54 -17.43
C ARG A 972 -21.54 1.46 -18.50
N LEU A 973 -21.47 0.19 -18.10
CA LEU A 973 -21.36 -0.94 -19.01
C LEU A 973 -22.59 -1.09 -19.91
N SER A 974 -23.81 -0.87 -19.37
CA SER A 974 -25.02 -0.93 -20.19
C SER A 974 -25.05 0.15 -21.27
N ILE A 975 -24.59 1.37 -20.97
CA ILE A 975 -24.44 2.43 -21.99
C ILE A 975 -23.45 2.00 -23.07
N VAL A 976 -22.26 1.51 -22.68
CA VAL A 976 -21.24 1.06 -23.63
C VAL A 976 -21.77 -0.06 -24.53
N LEU A 977 -22.46 -1.05 -23.95
CA LEU A 977 -23.06 -2.16 -24.70
C LEU A 977 -24.17 -1.69 -25.64
N ARG A 978 -25.01 -0.75 -25.22
CA ARG A 978 -26.06 -0.16 -26.06
C ARG A 978 -25.48 0.57 -27.26
N LEU A 979 -24.44 1.39 -27.04
CA LEU A 979 -23.71 2.09 -28.11
C LEU A 979 -22.95 1.12 -29.02
N GLY A 980 -22.48 -0.01 -28.49
CA GLY A 980 -21.87 -1.11 -29.23
C GLY A 980 -22.87 -2.10 -29.86
N HIS A 981 -24.17 -1.79 -29.90
CA HIS A 981 -25.25 -2.61 -30.48
C HIS A 981 -25.50 -3.99 -29.79
N HIS A 982 -25.05 -4.18 -28.55
CA HIS A 982 -25.32 -5.37 -27.72
C HIS A 982 -26.55 -5.18 -26.81
N LEU A 983 -27.73 -5.02 -27.41
CA LEU A 983 -28.96 -4.58 -26.73
C LEU A 983 -29.45 -5.51 -25.60
N ALA A 984 -29.42 -6.84 -25.79
CA ALA A 984 -29.94 -7.78 -24.81
C ALA A 984 -29.13 -7.81 -23.50
N GLU A 985 -27.80 -7.73 -23.59
CA GLU A 985 -26.92 -7.67 -22.41
C GLU A 985 -27.10 -6.33 -21.68
N SER A 986 -27.24 -5.23 -22.45
CA SER A 986 -27.56 -3.90 -21.92
C SER A 986 -28.88 -3.88 -21.14
N GLU A 987 -29.97 -4.43 -21.70
CA GLU A 987 -31.30 -4.46 -21.04
C GLU A 987 -31.28 -5.26 -19.73
N THR A 988 -30.51 -6.35 -19.69
CA THR A 988 -30.34 -7.17 -18.49
C THR A 988 -29.66 -6.37 -17.37
N LEU A 989 -28.57 -5.68 -17.69
CA LEU A 989 -27.87 -4.83 -16.72
C LEU A 989 -28.73 -3.65 -16.27
N MET A 990 -29.44 -2.99 -17.20
CA MET A 990 -30.33 -1.88 -16.88
C MET A 990 -31.47 -2.30 -15.96
N SER A 991 -31.99 -3.52 -16.10
CA SER A 991 -33.03 -4.05 -15.19
C SER A 991 -32.52 -4.19 -13.75
N GLN A 992 -31.26 -4.57 -13.56
CA GLN A 992 -30.63 -4.65 -12.23
C GLN A 992 -30.39 -3.26 -11.63
N VAL A 993 -30.01 -2.29 -12.46
CA VAL A 993 -29.76 -0.91 -12.04
C VAL A 993 -31.07 -0.17 -11.71
N ALA A 994 -32.15 -0.47 -12.44
CA ALA A 994 -33.43 0.23 -12.32
C ALA A 994 -34.02 0.20 -10.90
N GLU A 995 -33.88 -0.92 -10.17
CA GLU A 995 -34.39 -1.04 -8.80
C GLU A 995 -33.61 -0.15 -7.83
N TYR A 996 -32.27 -0.14 -7.94
CA TYR A 996 -31.43 0.75 -7.13
C TYR A 996 -31.74 2.22 -7.41
N ILE A 997 -31.80 2.58 -8.69
CA ILE A 997 -32.16 3.94 -9.09
C ILE A 997 -33.56 4.30 -8.58
N LYS A 998 -34.55 3.42 -8.67
CA LYS A 998 -35.91 3.66 -8.14
C LYS A 998 -35.90 3.99 -6.64
N ILE A 999 -35.14 3.24 -5.84
CA ILE A 999 -35.00 3.50 -4.39
C ILE A 999 -34.35 4.87 -4.13
N GLN A 1000 -33.33 5.25 -4.90
CA GLN A 1000 -32.71 6.58 -4.76
C GLN A 1000 -33.62 7.69 -5.31
N ARG A 1001 -34.39 7.42 -6.37
CA ARG A 1001 -35.41 8.30 -6.96
C ARG A 1001 -36.59 8.54 -6.00
N GLU A 1002 -36.95 7.61 -5.13
CA GLU A 1002 -37.98 7.85 -4.10
C GLU A 1002 -37.53 8.86 -3.03
N LYS A 1003 -36.21 9.03 -2.85
CA LYS A 1003 -35.62 10.00 -1.92
C LYS A 1003 -35.46 11.40 -2.53
N VAL A 1004 -35.48 11.52 -3.86
CA VAL A 1004 -35.26 12.77 -4.61
C VAL A 1004 -36.51 13.09 -5.43
N SER A 1005 -37.17 14.21 -5.13
CA SER A 1005 -38.45 14.69 -5.72
C SER A 1005 -38.76 14.28 -7.19
N LYS A 1006 -40.06 14.04 -7.46
CA LYS A 1006 -40.70 13.63 -8.73
C LYS A 1006 -40.46 14.58 -9.93
N ALA A 1007 -39.36 14.46 -10.64
CA ALA A 1007 -39.22 14.95 -12.02
C ALA A 1007 -39.05 13.77 -12.99
N GLU A 1008 -39.38 13.95 -14.27
CA GLU A 1008 -39.03 13.01 -15.34
C GLU A 1008 -37.54 13.22 -15.68
N PHE A 1009 -36.74 12.14 -15.60
CA PHE A 1009 -35.28 12.17 -15.67
C PHE A 1009 -34.74 11.38 -16.90
N THR A 1010 -33.54 11.75 -17.35
CA THR A 1010 -32.79 11.20 -18.52
C THR A 1010 -31.58 10.32 -18.09
N ASP A 1011 -30.90 9.64 -19.04
CA ASP A 1011 -29.65 8.88 -18.78
C ASP A 1011 -28.55 9.77 -18.11
N ALA A 1012 -28.55 11.07 -18.42
CA ALA A 1012 -27.69 12.08 -17.79
C ALA A 1012 -27.97 12.24 -16.30
N ASP A 1013 -29.25 12.40 -15.95
CA ASP A 1013 -29.70 12.59 -14.58
C ASP A 1013 -29.45 11.33 -13.72
N ASP A 1014 -29.68 10.15 -14.30
CA ASP A 1014 -29.38 8.89 -13.65
C ASP A 1014 -27.90 8.74 -13.33
N MET A 1015 -27.01 9.21 -14.22
CA MET A 1015 -25.58 9.26 -13.91
C MET A 1015 -25.23 10.28 -12.86
N ALA A 1016 -25.84 11.46 -12.87
CA ALA A 1016 -25.63 12.42 -11.81
C ALA A 1016 -26.01 11.84 -10.44
N ILE A 1017 -27.08 11.03 -10.36
CA ILE A 1017 -27.48 10.32 -9.14
C ILE A 1017 -26.45 9.26 -8.74
N LEU A 1018 -26.05 8.38 -9.67
CA LEU A 1018 -25.13 7.29 -9.39
C LEU A 1018 -23.72 7.77 -9.04
N ASP A 1019 -23.20 8.76 -9.76
CA ASP A 1019 -21.86 9.31 -9.52
C ASP A 1019 -21.81 10.15 -8.23
N LYS A 1020 -22.92 10.77 -7.80
CA LYS A 1020 -23.03 11.38 -6.46
C LYS A 1020 -23.08 10.34 -5.33
N GLY A 1021 -23.46 9.10 -5.61
CA GLY A 1021 -23.42 8.01 -4.62
C GLY A 1021 -22.01 7.75 -4.09
N VAL A 1022 -20.98 8.03 -4.89
CA VAL A 1022 -19.58 7.70 -4.59
C VAL A 1022 -18.73 8.92 -4.24
N THR A 1023 -17.55 8.70 -3.67
CA THR A 1023 -16.59 9.76 -3.36
C THR A 1023 -15.71 10.07 -4.57
N ARG A 1024 -15.11 11.27 -4.63
CA ARG A 1024 -14.10 11.57 -5.66
C ARG A 1024 -12.91 10.61 -5.64
N CYS A 1025 -12.52 10.10 -4.46
CA CYS A 1025 -11.47 9.09 -4.34
C CYS A 1025 -11.82 7.74 -4.99
N HIS A 1026 -13.11 7.41 -5.13
CA HIS A 1026 -13.58 6.22 -5.87
C HIS A 1026 -13.88 6.55 -7.34
N GLY A 1027 -13.32 7.64 -7.86
CA GLY A 1027 -13.44 7.99 -9.27
C GLY A 1027 -14.79 8.57 -9.63
N ARG A 1028 -15.28 9.56 -8.87
CA ARG A 1028 -16.43 10.36 -9.28
C ARG A 1028 -16.05 11.18 -10.52
N THR A 1029 -16.73 10.94 -11.63
CA THR A 1029 -16.39 11.41 -12.99
C THR A 1029 -17.28 12.54 -13.50
N SER A 1030 -18.01 13.24 -12.62
CA SER A 1030 -18.80 14.42 -13.01
C SER A 1030 -17.89 15.45 -13.72
N GLY A 1031 -18.12 15.66 -15.01
CA GLY A 1031 -17.22 16.39 -15.91
C GLY A 1031 -17.85 16.73 -17.27
N ILE A 1032 -17.07 17.37 -18.14
CA ILE A 1032 -17.48 17.74 -19.50
C ILE A 1032 -17.04 16.63 -20.47
N TRP A 1033 -17.96 16.15 -21.31
CA TRP A 1033 -17.67 15.22 -22.41
C TRP A 1033 -16.70 15.83 -23.43
N SER A 1034 -16.07 14.99 -24.25
CA SER A 1034 -15.15 15.43 -25.32
C SER A 1034 -15.80 16.39 -26.34
N ASN A 1035 -17.14 16.37 -26.47
CA ASN A 1035 -17.91 17.26 -27.33
C ASN A 1035 -18.27 18.62 -26.66
N GLY A 1036 -17.89 18.84 -25.40
CA GLY A 1036 -18.18 20.05 -24.64
C GLY A 1036 -19.52 20.04 -23.89
N GLU A 1037 -20.29 18.96 -23.96
CA GLU A 1037 -21.52 18.80 -23.19
C GLU A 1037 -21.20 18.38 -21.74
N VAL A 1038 -21.86 19.01 -20.77
CA VAL A 1038 -21.85 18.50 -19.38
C VAL A 1038 -22.80 17.30 -19.34
N TRP A 1039 -22.41 16.24 -18.61
CA TRP A 1039 -23.19 15.00 -18.45
C TRP A 1039 -24.70 15.19 -18.43
#